data_AF-A0A7W5ALE9-F1
#
_entry.id   AF-A0A7W5ALE9-F1
#
_cell.length_a   1.000
_cell.length_b   1.000
_cell.length_c   1.000
_cell.angle_alpha   90.00
_cell.angle_beta   90.00
_cell.angle_gamma   90.00
#
_symmetry.space_group_name_H-M   'P 1'
#
loop_
_entity.id
_entity.type
_entity.pdbx_description
1 polymer ?
#
loop_
_entity_poly.entity_id
_entity_poly.type
_entity_poly.pdbx_seq_one_letter_code
_entity_poly.pdbx_strand_id
1 'polypeptide(L)'
;MQLPRARTWRPWLVVLLAITLLTGVSLAPRLVTPAAAAAKTVYIPARWTQTGEVPWTANRSRESTNFILLWGEKSGTNPVAAPSPYNFDPANIISQLENLYSFYVNTMQFTPETGLLAQHKIIVIITNTWNRTELNAWATGGSVDGRVGVINLAPGAALPGSWGVAHELAHVFQNYTFLGRSGYGFTDASAGTFWETSAEFMAMQALPTTAAGDLTRWLRSENLYYSSSRHHYGNWMLAQYIKDRDGLAMFNRMWNEARSTEHPLEVYRRITGITQAELNRRLGEYATRTVTYDFGNRSTLMPFINNVYGAGFLNAYNGGNVEAVNAGLGHYRINSRVAPSDYGFNKIKLVPSTDGGLVKVRLKGHAETGATGWTFGLVAVRNGTPRYSPLFTGTDGQIDFQLQTGETDVWLVVTGTPGAVPHYGFLDGYTKARRFPYEFRVSGATPSGFEPGHVKPNPTGGGRWHPNGGGWVAANASVAATAYVGPKAAVMGGTVTGNARIEGLGWVNGGTVGGNAVVKDNALIQGGANLSGSVVVGGDAEIAFACSSGTYLLFNPDRRCDGAGGETDINPAFTAFPSADLAINGATTPPPATDNKARAATASASYTSPWESVNAINDGLEPASSNDTVNPRWGTWPETGQQWAELTWPSATTLNRAQVYLFDDAGGVRTPASWKLQYWTGSAYTDVPGAGGYPVNANTYNTVTFTAVSTTRLRVVMQASGTASVGLLEVRAYSS
;
A
#
# COMPACT_ATOMS: atom_id res chain seq x y z
N MET A 1 -66.78 9.50 -15.50
CA MET A 1 -67.81 9.04 -16.46
C MET A 1 -67.15 8.02 -17.39
N GLN A 2 -67.83 6.93 -17.75
CA GLN A 2 -67.35 5.83 -18.62
C GLN A 2 -66.02 5.12 -18.25
N LEU A 3 -66.14 3.83 -17.90
CA LEU A 3 -65.15 2.79 -18.22
C LEU A 3 -65.53 2.17 -19.58
N PRO A 4 -64.64 1.41 -20.26
CA PRO A 4 -64.81 -0.04 -20.16
C PRO A 4 -63.53 -0.92 -20.20
N ARG A 5 -63.70 -2.08 -19.54
CA ARG A 5 -63.07 -3.42 -19.72
C ARG A 5 -62.32 -3.62 -21.06
N ALA A 6 -61.09 -4.14 -21.10
CA ALA A 6 -60.55 -5.42 -20.59
C ALA A 6 -61.04 -6.69 -21.34
N ARG A 7 -60.08 -7.48 -21.86
CA ARG A 7 -60.19 -8.88 -22.35
C ARG A 7 -58.84 -9.58 -22.10
N THR A 8 -58.72 -10.62 -21.25
CA THR A 8 -58.97 -12.08 -21.48
C THR A 8 -57.98 -12.69 -22.49
N TRP A 9 -57.38 -13.87 -22.29
CA TRP A 9 -57.95 -15.15 -21.79
C TRP A 9 -57.07 -15.95 -20.79
N ARG A 10 -57.66 -16.98 -20.18
CA ARG A 10 -57.05 -18.10 -19.40
C ARG A 10 -57.12 -19.40 -20.29
N PRO A 11 -57.21 -20.70 -19.85
CA PRO A 11 -57.18 -21.31 -18.49
C PRO A 11 -56.58 -22.74 -18.31
N TRP A 12 -56.54 -23.18 -17.03
CA TRP A 12 -56.42 -24.56 -16.51
C TRP A 12 -55.08 -25.31 -16.72
N LEU A 13 -54.68 -26.33 -15.94
CA LEU A 13 -55.15 -26.89 -14.64
C LEU A 13 -53.98 -26.70 -13.59
N VAL A 14 -53.78 -27.35 -12.43
CA VAL A 14 -54.50 -28.33 -11.56
C VAL A 14 -53.98 -28.21 -10.09
N VAL A 15 -54.86 -28.38 -9.07
CA VAL A 15 -54.71 -29.10 -7.76
C VAL A 15 -53.41 -28.94 -6.89
N LEU A 16 -53.44 -28.87 -5.54
CA LEU A 16 -54.50 -28.97 -4.50
C LEU A 16 -54.20 -27.98 -3.36
N LEU A 17 -55.23 -27.45 -2.69
CA LEU A 17 -55.11 -26.69 -1.44
C LEU A 17 -56.10 -27.24 -0.40
N ALA A 18 -55.64 -27.51 0.81
CA ALA A 18 -56.49 -27.85 1.96
C ALA A 18 -56.52 -26.67 2.95
N ILE A 19 -57.72 -26.27 3.37
CA ILE A 19 -57.94 -25.17 4.33
C ILE A 19 -58.47 -25.76 5.63
N THR A 20 -57.95 -25.25 6.75
CA THR A 20 -58.63 -25.32 8.07
C THR A 20 -58.64 -23.94 8.69
N LEU A 21 -59.70 -23.62 9.45
CA LEU A 21 -60.04 -22.25 9.81
C LEU A 21 -59.16 -21.65 10.92
N LEU A 22 -59.02 -20.32 10.88
CA LEU A 22 -58.49 -19.54 12.00
C LEU A 22 -59.47 -19.59 13.19
N THR A 23 -58.94 -19.75 14.39
CA THR A 23 -59.50 -19.11 15.59
C THR A 23 -58.64 -17.89 15.94
N GLY A 24 -59.27 -16.77 16.25
CA GLY A 24 -58.57 -15.50 16.48
C GLY A 24 -57.98 -15.41 17.89
N VAL A 25 -56.65 -15.35 17.99
CA VAL A 25 -55.96 -14.82 19.17
C VAL A 25 -55.16 -13.60 18.74
N SER A 26 -55.42 -12.46 19.38
CA SER A 26 -54.72 -11.20 19.13
C SER A 26 -53.29 -11.24 19.67
N LEU A 27 -52.38 -11.79 18.87
CA LEU A 27 -50.94 -11.64 19.08
C LEU A 27 -50.54 -10.17 18.88
N ALA A 28 -50.63 -9.38 19.95
CA ALA A 28 -49.88 -8.14 20.07
C ALA A 28 -48.39 -8.44 19.80
N PRO A 29 -47.67 -7.56 19.08
CA PRO A 29 -46.26 -7.78 18.81
C PRO A 29 -45.51 -7.89 20.14
N ARG A 30 -44.98 -9.09 20.43
CA ARG A 30 -44.06 -9.24 21.56
C ARG A 30 -42.87 -8.33 21.27
N LEU A 31 -42.73 -7.27 22.07
CA LEU A 31 -41.46 -6.61 22.27
C LEU A 31 -40.50 -7.67 22.82
N VAL A 32 -39.74 -8.29 21.93
CA VAL A 32 -38.56 -9.07 22.29
C VAL A 32 -37.55 -8.06 22.78
N THR A 33 -37.62 -7.75 24.07
CA THR A 33 -36.48 -7.15 24.79
C THR A 33 -35.27 -8.03 24.47
N PRO A 34 -34.19 -7.49 23.87
CA PRO A 34 -33.01 -8.29 23.63
C PRO A 34 -32.52 -8.84 24.97
N ALA A 35 -32.25 -10.15 25.01
CA ALA A 35 -31.71 -10.76 26.21
C ALA A 35 -30.41 -10.04 26.56
N ALA A 36 -30.31 -9.52 27.78
CA ALA A 36 -29.12 -8.81 28.23
C ALA A 36 -27.90 -9.73 28.07
N ALA A 37 -26.86 -9.26 27.39
CA ALA A 37 -25.64 -10.03 27.21
C ALA A 37 -25.07 -10.44 28.58
N ALA A 38 -24.62 -11.69 28.69
CA ALA A 38 -24.09 -12.19 29.94
C ALA A 38 -22.87 -11.35 30.37
N ALA A 39 -22.82 -10.96 31.65
CA ALA A 39 -21.73 -10.13 32.16
C ALA A 39 -20.39 -10.86 32.04
N LYS A 40 -19.36 -10.15 31.56
CA LYS A 40 -18.02 -10.71 31.32
C LYS A 40 -17.39 -11.19 32.61
N THR A 41 -16.74 -12.34 32.52
CA THR A 41 -16.04 -12.99 33.63
C THR A 41 -14.58 -12.54 33.71
N VAL A 42 -14.00 -12.56 34.90
CA VAL A 42 -12.56 -12.39 35.09
C VAL A 42 -11.88 -13.75 34.87
N TYR A 43 -11.02 -13.86 33.86
CA TYR A 43 -10.11 -15.00 33.69
C TYR A 43 -8.75 -14.62 34.28
N ILE A 44 -8.28 -15.39 35.27
CA ILE A 44 -6.90 -15.30 35.78
C ILE A 44 -6.14 -16.55 35.30
N PRO A 45 -5.02 -16.41 34.57
CA PRO A 45 -4.16 -17.53 34.21
C PRO A 45 -3.77 -18.40 35.40
N ALA A 46 -4.04 -19.70 35.33
CA ALA A 46 -3.77 -20.63 36.42
C ALA A 46 -2.27 -20.69 36.78
N ARG A 47 -1.38 -20.38 35.82
CA ARG A 47 0.05 -20.25 36.09
C ARG A 47 0.37 -19.14 37.10
N TRP A 48 -0.33 -18.00 37.07
CA TRP A 48 -0.08 -16.88 37.99
C TRP A 48 -0.44 -17.20 39.43
N THR A 49 -1.51 -17.97 39.67
CA THR A 49 -1.89 -18.41 41.02
C THR A 49 -1.02 -19.56 41.54
N GLN A 50 -0.38 -20.33 40.65
CA GLN A 50 0.55 -21.39 41.00
C GLN A 50 1.98 -20.89 41.26
N THR A 51 2.48 -19.93 40.48
CA THR A 51 3.88 -19.45 40.56
C THR A 51 4.04 -18.15 41.35
N GLY A 52 2.97 -17.38 41.54
CA GLY A 52 3.07 -16.02 42.09
C GLY A 52 3.73 -15.01 41.15
N GLU A 53 3.75 -15.28 39.85
CA GLU A 53 4.22 -14.39 38.77
C GLU A 53 3.52 -13.03 38.84
N VAL A 54 2.18 -13.01 38.93
CA VAL A 54 1.38 -11.80 39.15
C VAL A 54 0.55 -12.00 40.44
N PRO A 55 1.04 -11.54 41.62
CA PRO A 55 0.37 -11.74 42.91
C PRO A 55 -0.74 -10.69 43.12
N TRP A 56 -1.70 -10.66 42.20
CA TRP A 56 -2.81 -9.73 42.29
C TRP A 56 -3.68 -10.03 43.51
N THR A 57 -4.32 -9.00 44.05
CA THR A 57 -5.24 -9.10 45.19
C THR A 57 -6.43 -8.19 44.95
N ALA A 58 -7.61 -8.53 45.48
CA ALA A 58 -8.83 -7.75 45.27
C ALA A 58 -8.67 -6.26 45.69
N ASN A 59 -7.94 -6.00 46.78
CA ASN A 59 -7.63 -4.65 47.27
C ASN A 59 -6.52 -3.92 46.47
N ARG A 60 -5.94 -4.55 45.45
CA ARG A 60 -5.08 -3.94 44.43
C ARG A 60 -5.61 -4.22 43.01
N SER A 61 -6.93 -4.19 42.89
CA SER A 61 -7.62 -4.36 41.62
C SER A 61 -8.79 -3.39 41.46
N ARG A 62 -9.21 -3.14 40.22
CA ARG A 62 -10.43 -2.40 39.91
C ARG A 62 -11.03 -2.95 38.63
N GLU A 63 -12.35 -3.14 38.60
CA GLU A 63 -13.05 -3.66 37.44
C GLU A 63 -13.94 -2.62 36.76
N SER A 64 -14.25 -2.90 35.50
CA SER A 64 -15.26 -2.22 34.68
C SER A 64 -16.13 -3.25 33.94
N THR A 65 -16.82 -2.86 32.87
CA THR A 65 -17.58 -3.81 32.04
C THR A 65 -16.64 -4.75 31.30
N ASN A 66 -15.59 -4.20 30.68
CA ASN A 66 -14.71 -4.89 29.75
C ASN A 66 -13.30 -5.18 30.29
N PHE A 67 -12.89 -4.58 31.41
CA PHE A 67 -11.52 -4.68 31.93
C PHE A 67 -11.46 -5.08 33.40
N ILE A 68 -10.35 -5.73 33.76
CA ILE A 68 -9.85 -5.83 35.13
C ILE A 68 -8.44 -5.23 35.21
N LEU A 69 -8.30 -4.18 36.02
CA LEU A 69 -7.05 -3.51 36.33
C LEU A 69 -6.39 -4.13 37.56
N LEU A 70 -5.11 -4.47 37.46
CA LEU A 70 -4.30 -5.10 38.50
C LEU A 70 -3.03 -4.27 38.73
N TRP A 71 -2.66 -4.02 39.99
CA TRP A 71 -1.43 -3.29 40.32
C TRP A 71 -0.64 -3.87 41.50
N GLY A 72 0.65 -3.49 41.55
CA GLY A 72 1.63 -4.05 42.46
C GLY A 72 1.73 -3.36 43.81
N GLU A 73 2.63 -3.91 44.62
CA GLU A 73 2.77 -3.57 46.03
C GLU A 73 3.21 -2.12 46.27
N LYS A 74 3.97 -1.51 45.35
CA LYS A 74 4.57 -0.17 45.50
C LYS A 74 3.55 0.98 45.40
N SER A 75 2.39 0.73 44.80
CA SER A 75 1.29 1.70 44.75
C SER A 75 0.29 1.56 45.91
N GLY A 76 0.51 0.59 46.82
CA GLY A 76 -0.38 0.32 47.94
C GLY A 76 -1.81 -0.04 47.51
N THR A 77 -2.79 0.26 48.36
CA THR A 77 -4.22 0.13 48.05
C THR A 77 -4.86 1.42 47.52
N ASN A 78 -4.16 2.55 47.61
CA ASN A 78 -4.56 3.84 47.06
C ASN A 78 -3.49 4.38 46.10
N PRO A 79 -3.47 3.92 44.82
CA PRO A 79 -2.47 4.33 43.84
C PRO A 79 -2.46 5.83 43.52
N VAL A 80 -3.52 6.58 43.82
CA VAL A 80 -3.54 8.05 43.64
C VAL A 80 -2.64 8.75 44.67
N ALA A 81 -2.49 8.15 45.86
CA ALA A 81 -1.68 8.67 46.96
C ALA A 81 -0.31 7.97 47.11
N ALA A 82 0.08 7.14 46.14
CA ALA A 82 1.39 6.52 46.10
C ALA A 82 2.51 7.54 45.82
N PRO A 83 3.78 7.25 46.17
CA PRO A 83 4.91 8.08 45.75
C PRO A 83 5.22 7.89 44.26
N SER A 84 5.70 8.96 43.62
CA SER A 84 6.22 8.90 42.25
C SER A 84 7.45 7.97 42.16
N PRO A 85 7.61 7.15 41.11
CA PRO A 85 6.82 7.08 39.87
C PRO A 85 5.66 6.07 39.88
N TYR A 86 5.22 5.62 41.07
CA TYR A 86 4.22 4.54 41.21
C TYR A 86 2.77 5.05 41.32
N ASN A 87 2.55 6.36 41.16
CA ASN A 87 1.25 7.01 41.33
C ASN A 87 0.45 7.10 40.02
N PHE A 88 -0.83 6.76 40.07
CA PHE A 88 -1.76 6.82 38.93
C PHE A 88 -3.22 6.85 39.41
N ASP A 89 -4.15 7.19 38.51
CA ASP A 89 -5.59 7.10 38.77
C ASP A 89 -6.24 5.89 38.06
N PRO A 90 -6.65 4.85 38.81
CA PRO A 90 -7.45 3.74 38.28
C PRO A 90 -8.74 4.13 37.57
N ALA A 91 -9.38 5.26 37.94
CA ALA A 91 -10.62 5.70 37.30
C ALA A 91 -10.32 6.20 35.87
N ASN A 92 -9.31 7.04 35.73
CA ASN A 92 -8.87 7.56 34.44
C ASN A 92 -8.47 6.44 33.46
N ILE A 93 -7.60 5.51 33.89
CA ILE A 93 -7.12 4.41 33.03
C ILE A 93 -8.29 3.56 32.53
N ILE A 94 -9.20 3.16 33.43
CA ILE A 94 -10.40 2.39 33.04
C ILE A 94 -11.31 3.19 32.11
N SER A 95 -11.54 4.49 32.37
CA SER A 95 -12.38 5.30 31.50
C SER A 95 -11.80 5.49 30.11
N GLN A 96 -10.46 5.60 29.98
CA GLN A 96 -9.79 5.64 28.68
C GLN A 96 -9.95 4.31 27.93
N LEU A 97 -9.71 3.19 28.62
CA LEU A 97 -9.80 1.86 28.04
C LEU A 97 -11.23 1.50 27.60
N GLU A 98 -12.26 1.83 28.38
CA GLU A 98 -13.67 1.64 27.99
C GLU A 98 -14.07 2.51 26.79
N ASN A 99 -13.57 3.74 26.70
CA ASN A 99 -13.80 4.60 25.54
C ASN A 99 -13.13 4.04 24.27
N LEU A 100 -11.88 3.58 24.36
CA LEU A 100 -11.16 2.96 23.24
C LEU A 100 -11.74 1.58 22.86
N TYR A 101 -12.21 0.80 23.84
CA TYR A 101 -12.95 -0.44 23.62
C TYR A 101 -14.24 -0.19 22.82
N SER A 102 -15.03 0.78 23.26
CA SER A 102 -16.25 1.20 22.55
C SER A 102 -15.93 1.70 21.15
N PHE A 103 -14.83 2.44 20.96
CA PHE A 103 -14.37 2.84 19.64
C PHE A 103 -14.03 1.64 18.75
N TYR A 104 -13.21 0.70 19.20
CA TYR A 104 -12.79 -0.45 18.38
C TYR A 104 -13.92 -1.44 18.08
N VAL A 105 -14.87 -1.66 19.00
CA VAL A 105 -16.04 -2.54 18.79
C VAL A 105 -17.17 -1.84 18.02
N ASN A 106 -17.57 -0.63 18.44
CA ASN A 106 -18.82 -0.02 17.97
C ASN A 106 -18.61 0.96 16.80
N THR A 107 -17.55 1.77 16.85
CA THR A 107 -17.29 2.83 15.86
C THR A 107 -16.48 2.32 14.67
N MET A 108 -15.34 1.67 14.96
CA MET A 108 -14.46 1.10 13.94
C MET A 108 -14.92 -0.30 13.50
N GLN A 109 -15.65 -1.03 14.34
CA GLN A 109 -16.15 -2.39 14.08
C GLN A 109 -15.03 -3.37 13.69
N PHE A 110 -13.88 -3.24 14.35
CA PHE A 110 -12.65 -3.96 13.99
C PHE A 110 -12.80 -5.48 14.15
N THR A 111 -13.34 -5.93 15.28
CA THR A 111 -13.71 -7.33 15.55
C THR A 111 -15.05 -7.36 16.27
N PRO A 112 -15.99 -8.25 15.87
CA PRO A 112 -17.29 -8.35 16.51
C PRO A 112 -17.18 -8.90 17.93
N GLU A 113 -17.93 -8.33 18.87
CA GLU A 113 -17.98 -8.75 20.27
C GLU A 113 -18.63 -10.15 20.41
N THR A 114 -17.81 -11.18 20.22
CA THR A 114 -18.21 -12.58 20.12
C THR A 114 -17.11 -13.48 20.67
N GLY A 115 -17.43 -14.76 20.90
CA GLY A 115 -16.45 -15.73 21.42
C GLY A 115 -15.79 -15.27 22.72
N LEU A 116 -14.46 -15.38 22.79
CA LEU A 116 -13.68 -15.04 23.99
C LEU A 116 -13.77 -13.55 24.36
N LEU A 117 -13.90 -12.64 23.38
CA LEU A 117 -14.05 -11.20 23.61
C LEU A 117 -15.36 -10.86 24.34
N ALA A 118 -16.42 -11.63 24.09
CA ALA A 118 -17.71 -11.51 24.77
C ALA A 118 -17.76 -12.25 26.12
N GLN A 119 -16.81 -13.14 26.42
CA GLN A 119 -16.81 -13.99 27.62
C GLN A 119 -15.95 -13.44 28.77
N HIS A 120 -14.82 -12.82 28.45
CA HIS A 120 -13.80 -12.45 29.42
C HIS A 120 -13.47 -10.96 29.42
N LYS A 121 -13.18 -10.41 30.60
CA LYS A 121 -12.62 -9.06 30.75
C LYS A 121 -11.13 -9.08 30.38
N ILE A 122 -10.70 -8.07 29.64
CA ILE A 122 -9.29 -7.86 29.28
C ILE A 122 -8.50 -7.53 30.56
N ILE A 123 -7.34 -8.17 30.73
CA ILE A 123 -6.48 -7.95 31.89
C ILE A 123 -5.60 -6.72 31.61
N VAL A 124 -5.56 -5.79 32.56
CA VAL A 124 -4.68 -4.61 32.52
C VAL A 124 -3.69 -4.70 33.67
N ILE A 125 -2.41 -4.91 33.38
CA ILE A 125 -1.34 -4.93 34.40
C ILE A 125 -0.68 -3.56 34.44
N ILE A 126 -0.75 -2.87 35.58
CA ILE A 126 0.03 -1.65 35.77
C ILE A 126 1.47 -2.02 36.14
N THR A 127 2.38 -1.90 35.18
CA THR A 127 3.79 -2.30 35.29
C THR A 127 4.61 -1.36 36.16
N ASN A 128 5.82 -1.76 36.53
CA ASN A 128 6.75 -1.00 37.39
C ASN A 128 6.29 -0.77 38.85
N THR A 129 5.00 -0.99 39.15
CA THR A 129 4.40 -0.90 40.50
C THR A 129 4.60 -2.15 41.36
N TRP A 130 5.13 -3.24 40.79
CA TRP A 130 5.35 -4.51 41.48
C TRP A 130 6.74 -4.62 42.08
N ASN A 131 6.88 -5.42 43.14
CA ASN A 131 8.18 -5.85 43.69
C ASN A 131 8.81 -7.00 42.86
N ARG A 132 8.65 -6.96 41.54
CA ARG A 132 9.18 -7.89 40.52
C ARG A 132 9.75 -7.06 39.38
N THR A 133 10.94 -7.40 38.92
CA THR A 133 11.59 -6.77 37.75
C THR A 133 11.03 -7.31 36.44
N GLU A 134 10.41 -8.48 36.48
CA GLU A 134 9.88 -9.24 35.35
C GLU A 134 8.54 -8.65 34.87
N LEU A 135 7.89 -7.85 35.72
CA LEU A 135 6.67 -7.08 35.42
C LEU A 135 6.97 -5.60 35.10
N ASN A 136 8.21 -5.30 34.71
CA ASN A 136 8.59 -3.96 34.24
C ASN A 136 8.53 -3.91 32.70
N ALA A 137 7.61 -3.11 32.18
CA ALA A 137 7.56 -2.70 30.77
C ALA A 137 7.06 -1.25 30.71
N TRP A 138 7.25 -0.56 29.58
CA TRP A 138 6.65 0.77 29.38
C TRP A 138 5.18 0.64 28.99
N ALA A 139 4.92 -0.01 27.86
CA ALA A 139 3.60 -0.44 27.43
C ALA A 139 3.78 -1.70 26.56
N THR A 140 2.87 -2.68 26.62
CA THR A 140 2.75 -3.78 25.63
C THR A 140 1.32 -4.35 25.59
N GLY A 141 0.79 -4.62 24.41
CA GLY A 141 -0.50 -5.31 24.20
C GLY A 141 -0.34 -6.73 23.66
N GLY A 142 -1.28 -7.62 23.99
CA GLY A 142 -1.25 -9.01 23.52
C GLY A 142 -2.35 -9.89 24.10
N SER A 143 -2.04 -11.19 24.27
CA SER A 143 -2.94 -12.17 24.88
C SER A 143 -2.19 -13.14 25.79
N VAL A 144 -2.93 -13.86 26.64
CA VAL A 144 -2.41 -14.89 27.55
C VAL A 144 -3.27 -16.15 27.51
N ASP A 145 -2.63 -17.31 27.70
CA ASP A 145 -3.20 -18.67 27.64
C ASP A 145 -3.96 -19.00 26.33
N GLY A 146 -3.83 -18.18 25.28
CA GLY A 146 -4.67 -18.27 24.07
C GLY A 146 -6.16 -18.00 24.32
N ARG A 147 -6.48 -17.28 25.41
CA ARG A 147 -7.86 -17.15 25.93
C ARG A 147 -8.32 -15.72 26.18
N VAL A 148 -7.46 -14.83 26.68
CA VAL A 148 -7.85 -13.48 27.08
C VAL A 148 -6.79 -12.46 26.67
N GLY A 149 -7.24 -11.26 26.31
CA GLY A 149 -6.39 -10.12 26.07
C GLY A 149 -5.66 -9.68 27.34
N VAL A 150 -4.41 -9.27 27.19
CA VAL A 150 -3.63 -8.62 28.25
C VAL A 150 -2.94 -7.37 27.71
N ILE A 151 -3.01 -6.29 28.47
CA ILE A 151 -2.33 -5.03 28.19
C ILE A 151 -1.54 -4.59 29.42
N ASN A 152 -0.28 -4.28 29.23
CA ASN A 152 0.68 -3.87 30.24
C ASN A 152 0.91 -2.37 30.09
N LEU A 153 0.81 -1.58 31.17
CA LEU A 153 0.94 -0.12 31.12
C LEU A 153 1.71 0.43 32.32
N ALA A 154 2.77 1.19 32.10
CA ALA A 154 3.41 1.98 33.15
C ALA A 154 2.50 3.15 33.55
N PRO A 155 2.58 3.65 34.81
CA PRO A 155 1.88 4.87 35.23
C PRO A 155 2.08 6.07 34.28
N GLY A 156 3.31 6.27 33.78
CA GLY A 156 3.63 7.31 32.81
C GLY A 156 3.20 7.02 31.36
N ALA A 157 2.93 5.77 31.01
CA ALA A 157 2.38 5.40 29.71
C ALA A 157 0.85 5.53 29.67
N ALA A 158 0.19 5.38 30.82
CA ALA A 158 -1.26 5.39 30.97
C ALA A 158 -1.88 6.79 31.17
N LEU A 159 -1.15 7.86 30.82
CA LEU A 159 -1.61 9.24 31.00
C LEU A 159 -2.88 9.56 30.17
N PRO A 160 -3.66 10.60 30.54
CA PRO A 160 -4.87 10.97 29.81
C PRO A 160 -4.59 11.34 28.35
N GLY A 161 -5.28 10.69 27.41
CA GLY A 161 -5.11 10.88 25.97
C GLY A 161 -3.89 10.17 25.37
N SER A 162 -3.34 9.16 26.07
CA SER A 162 -2.13 8.47 25.63
C SER A 162 -2.31 7.69 24.33
N TRP A 163 -1.48 8.02 23.32
CA TRP A 163 -1.34 7.26 22.08
C TRP A 163 -1.01 5.78 22.33
N GLY A 164 -0.07 5.52 23.26
CA GLY A 164 0.37 4.18 23.58
C GLY A 164 -0.77 3.29 24.09
N VAL A 165 -1.71 3.84 24.88
CA VAL A 165 -2.87 3.08 25.35
C VAL A 165 -3.79 2.67 24.19
N ALA A 166 -3.93 3.51 23.15
CA ALA A 166 -4.66 3.13 21.94
C ALA A 166 -3.91 2.09 21.11
N HIS A 167 -2.61 2.27 20.90
CA HIS A 167 -1.73 1.34 20.16
C HIS A 167 -1.70 -0.06 20.82
N GLU A 168 -1.39 -0.15 22.11
CA GLU A 168 -1.34 -1.45 22.80
C GLU A 168 -2.73 -2.13 22.86
N LEU A 169 -3.80 -1.35 23.02
CA LEU A 169 -5.15 -1.94 22.99
C LEU A 169 -5.48 -2.46 21.58
N ALA A 170 -4.98 -1.83 20.51
CA ALA A 170 -5.12 -2.36 19.16
C ALA A 170 -4.46 -3.75 19.02
N HIS A 171 -3.28 -4.00 19.61
CA HIS A 171 -2.68 -5.35 19.63
C HIS A 171 -3.53 -6.39 20.38
N VAL A 172 -4.20 -5.99 21.47
CA VAL A 172 -5.18 -6.87 22.15
C VAL A 172 -6.32 -7.24 21.20
N PHE A 173 -6.87 -6.26 20.47
CA PHE A 173 -7.93 -6.50 19.49
C PHE A 173 -7.46 -7.33 18.29
N GLN A 174 -6.23 -7.13 17.81
CA GLN A 174 -5.60 -7.95 16.75
C GLN A 174 -5.51 -9.43 17.15
N ASN A 175 -5.15 -9.73 18.41
CA ASN A 175 -5.21 -11.10 18.94
C ASN A 175 -6.63 -11.67 18.85
N TYR A 176 -7.64 -10.90 19.30
CA TYR A 176 -9.04 -11.36 19.31
C TYR A 176 -9.64 -11.69 17.94
N THR A 177 -9.00 -11.32 16.82
CA THR A 177 -9.49 -11.74 15.50
C THR A 177 -9.29 -13.25 15.27
N PHE A 178 -8.30 -13.88 15.94
CA PHE A 178 -7.94 -15.29 15.75
C PHE A 178 -7.78 -16.11 17.05
N LEU A 179 -7.90 -15.50 18.24
CA LEU A 179 -7.95 -16.25 19.51
C LEU A 179 -9.06 -17.33 19.47
N GLY A 180 -8.68 -18.57 19.77
CA GLY A 180 -9.56 -19.75 19.67
C GLY A 180 -9.81 -20.27 18.24
N ARG A 181 -9.22 -19.66 17.19
CA ARG A 181 -9.40 -20.04 15.77
C ARG A 181 -8.10 -20.57 15.15
N SER A 182 -7.91 -21.88 15.19
CA SER A 182 -6.76 -22.51 14.50
C SER A 182 -6.79 -22.25 12.99
N GLY A 183 -5.63 -21.93 12.39
CA GLY A 183 -5.47 -21.66 10.97
C GLY A 183 -5.78 -20.21 10.53
N TYR A 184 -6.05 -19.29 11.46
CA TYR A 184 -6.39 -17.89 11.19
C TYR A 184 -5.42 -16.90 11.83
N GLY A 185 -5.49 -15.64 11.39
CA GLY A 185 -4.70 -14.52 11.90
C GLY A 185 -3.39 -14.29 11.14
N PHE A 186 -2.76 -13.15 11.38
CA PHE A 186 -1.47 -12.77 10.77
C PHE A 186 -0.28 -13.39 11.54
N THR A 187 -0.23 -14.72 11.57
CA THR A 187 0.82 -15.49 12.25
C THR A 187 1.99 -15.89 11.34
N ASP A 188 1.92 -15.59 10.04
CA ASP A 188 3.02 -15.84 9.11
C ASP A 188 4.22 -14.91 9.42
N ALA A 189 5.44 -15.41 9.24
CA ALA A 189 6.67 -14.67 9.53
C ALA A 189 6.79 -13.35 8.74
N SER A 190 6.18 -13.27 7.55
CA SER A 190 6.17 -12.08 6.70
C SER A 190 5.08 -11.07 7.05
N ALA A 191 4.12 -11.46 7.90
CA ALA A 191 3.06 -10.59 8.40
C ALA A 191 3.44 -9.84 9.70
N GLY A 192 4.54 -10.22 10.37
CA GLY A 192 4.94 -9.66 11.67
C GLY A 192 5.01 -8.13 11.71
N THR A 193 5.58 -7.49 10.69
CA THR A 193 5.65 -6.02 10.57
C THR A 193 4.27 -5.35 10.59
N PHE A 194 3.25 -6.01 10.02
CA PHE A 194 1.90 -5.45 9.85
C PHE A 194 1.13 -5.34 11.17
N TRP A 195 1.52 -6.06 12.23
CA TRP A 195 0.98 -5.87 13.57
C TRP A 195 1.13 -4.42 14.05
N GLU A 196 2.37 -3.90 14.05
CA GLU A 196 2.66 -2.50 14.38
C GLU A 196 2.03 -1.52 13.37
N THR A 197 2.21 -1.78 12.07
CA THR A 197 1.61 -0.97 10.99
C THR A 197 0.12 -0.75 11.19
N SER A 198 -0.59 -1.79 11.64
CA SER A 198 -2.04 -1.77 11.78
C SER A 198 -2.49 -1.30 13.17
N ALA A 199 -1.64 -1.40 14.20
CA ALA A 199 -1.87 -0.79 15.51
C ALA A 199 -1.73 0.75 15.43
N GLU A 200 -0.69 1.27 14.75
CA GLU A 200 -0.54 2.70 14.45
C GLU A 200 -1.70 3.21 13.58
N PHE A 201 -2.18 2.42 12.61
CA PHE A 201 -3.39 2.77 11.85
C PHE A 201 -4.64 2.87 12.74
N MET A 202 -4.82 1.91 13.65
CA MET A 202 -5.95 1.89 14.60
C MET A 202 -5.88 3.03 15.61
N ALA A 203 -4.69 3.38 16.10
CA ALA A 203 -4.46 4.56 16.92
C ALA A 203 -4.72 5.86 16.13
N MET A 204 -4.31 5.95 14.86
CA MET A 204 -4.66 7.04 13.94
C MET A 204 -6.18 7.19 13.70
N GLN A 205 -6.98 6.12 13.87
CA GLN A 205 -8.43 6.25 13.80
C GLN A 205 -9.03 6.79 15.11
N ALA A 206 -8.47 6.39 16.26
CA ALA A 206 -8.98 6.75 17.58
C ALA A 206 -8.54 8.15 18.06
N LEU A 207 -7.29 8.55 17.77
CA LEU A 207 -6.63 9.76 18.29
C LEU A 207 -5.94 10.56 17.17
N PRO A 208 -6.61 10.89 16.04
CA PRO A 208 -6.00 11.31 14.76
C PRO A 208 -5.11 12.58 14.78
N THR A 209 -5.05 13.30 15.90
CA THR A 209 -4.26 14.54 16.09
C THR A 209 -3.19 14.43 17.18
N THR A 210 -2.98 13.25 17.77
CA THR A 210 -2.06 13.06 18.91
C THR A 210 -0.65 12.63 18.49
N ALA A 211 -0.54 11.59 17.65
CA ALA A 211 0.72 11.15 17.03
C ALA A 211 0.41 10.48 15.68
N ALA A 212 1.43 9.94 15.01
CA ALA A 212 1.30 9.28 13.70
C ALA A 212 2.40 8.22 13.43
N GLY A 213 2.94 7.61 14.48
CA GLY A 213 4.06 6.66 14.42
C GLY A 213 5.39 7.24 13.92
N ASP A 214 6.38 6.37 13.66
CA ASP A 214 7.70 6.78 13.15
C ASP A 214 7.68 7.04 11.63
N LEU A 215 7.13 8.20 11.28
CA LEU A 215 7.18 8.73 9.91
C LEU A 215 8.62 9.03 9.46
N THR A 216 9.57 9.32 10.36
CA THR A 216 10.96 9.67 9.98
C THR A 216 11.67 8.50 9.33
N ARG A 217 11.46 7.29 9.87
CA ARG A 217 12.04 6.04 9.37
C ARG A 217 11.39 5.65 8.04
N TRP A 218 10.05 5.71 7.93
CA TRP A 218 9.32 5.46 6.67
C TRP A 218 9.74 6.42 5.54
N LEU A 219 9.70 7.74 5.77
CA LEU A 219 9.94 8.75 4.73
C LEU A 219 11.36 8.73 4.15
N ARG A 220 12.28 8.03 4.82
CA ARG A 220 13.64 7.77 4.31
C ARG A 220 13.73 6.49 3.49
N SER A 221 12.96 5.46 3.86
CA SER A 221 13.11 4.11 3.35
C SER A 221 12.00 3.65 2.41
N GLU A 222 11.17 4.56 1.87
CA GLU A 222 10.06 4.27 0.95
C GLU A 222 10.42 3.34 -0.25
N ASN A 223 11.71 3.24 -0.58
CA ASN A 223 12.22 2.33 -1.61
C ASN A 223 12.33 0.86 -1.16
N LEU A 224 12.30 0.55 0.13
CA LEU A 224 12.37 -0.83 0.64
C LEU A 224 11.03 -1.55 0.47
N TYR A 225 11.04 -2.87 0.63
CA TYR A 225 9.84 -3.69 0.46
C TYR A 225 8.78 -3.36 1.54
N TYR A 226 7.49 -3.41 1.19
CA TYR A 226 6.41 -2.89 2.03
C TYR A 226 6.46 -3.38 3.50
N SER A 227 6.67 -4.68 3.70
CA SER A 227 6.72 -5.33 5.03
C SER A 227 8.10 -5.29 5.72
N SER A 228 9.02 -4.41 5.33
CA SER A 228 10.32 -4.30 5.98
C SER A 228 10.23 -3.88 7.45
N SER A 229 11.08 -4.43 8.32
CA SER A 229 11.25 -3.97 9.71
C SER A 229 11.82 -2.54 9.81
N ARG A 230 12.21 -1.92 8.69
CA ARG A 230 12.42 -0.48 8.58
C ARG A 230 11.11 0.32 8.56
N HIS A 231 10.00 -0.28 8.18
CA HIS A 231 8.70 0.39 8.05
C HIS A 231 7.78 0.27 9.27
N HIS A 232 8.05 -0.67 10.17
CA HIS A 232 7.33 -1.02 11.41
C HIS A 232 6.18 -0.06 11.82
N TYR A 233 6.51 1.17 12.23
CA TYR A 233 5.56 2.14 12.79
C TYR A 233 5.07 3.22 11.79
N GLY A 234 5.53 3.22 10.53
CA GLY A 234 5.36 4.35 9.59
C GLY A 234 4.65 4.05 8.26
N ASN A 235 4.56 2.79 7.84
CA ASN A 235 3.88 2.39 6.58
C ASN A 235 2.34 2.28 6.68
N TRP A 236 1.74 2.74 7.78
CA TRP A 236 0.29 2.64 8.03
C TRP A 236 -0.56 3.38 6.97
N MET A 237 0.04 4.31 6.22
CA MET A 237 -0.60 5.01 5.10
C MET A 237 -1.16 4.08 4.02
N LEU A 238 -0.64 2.87 3.83
CA LEU A 238 -1.27 1.90 2.92
C LEU A 238 -2.64 1.44 3.43
N ALA A 239 -2.79 1.19 4.74
CA ALA A 239 -4.09 0.85 5.33
C ALA A 239 -5.09 2.02 5.20
N GLN A 240 -4.59 3.27 5.25
CA GLN A 240 -5.40 4.46 4.97
C GLN A 240 -5.83 4.56 3.50
N TYR A 241 -4.98 4.26 2.51
CA TYR A 241 -5.40 4.13 1.11
C TYR A 241 -6.43 3.00 0.89
N ILE A 242 -6.25 1.86 1.56
CA ILE A 242 -7.23 0.75 1.53
C ILE A 242 -8.58 1.20 2.09
N LYS A 243 -8.59 1.89 3.24
CA LYS A 243 -9.80 2.49 3.83
C LYS A 243 -10.46 3.50 2.88
N ASP A 244 -9.69 4.36 2.23
CA ASP A 244 -10.23 5.42 1.36
C ASP A 244 -10.82 4.86 0.06
N ARG A 245 -10.31 3.73 -0.45
CA ARG A 245 -10.77 3.12 -1.71
C ARG A 245 -11.82 2.01 -1.53
N ASP A 246 -11.67 1.17 -0.49
CA ASP A 246 -12.51 -0.02 -0.26
C ASP A 246 -13.37 0.06 1.02
N GLY A 247 -13.24 1.16 1.78
CA GLY A 247 -13.91 1.36 3.06
C GLY A 247 -13.16 0.75 4.25
N LEU A 248 -13.39 1.31 5.45
CA LEU A 248 -12.78 0.84 6.71
C LEU A 248 -13.05 -0.66 6.97
N ALA A 249 -14.22 -1.16 6.56
CA ALA A 249 -14.59 -2.56 6.65
C ALA A 249 -13.61 -3.50 5.93
N MET A 250 -12.92 -3.06 4.86
CA MET A 250 -11.92 -3.87 4.17
C MET A 250 -10.71 -4.18 5.07
N PHE A 251 -10.22 -3.19 5.81
CA PHE A 251 -9.13 -3.36 6.78
C PHE A 251 -9.54 -4.33 7.91
N ASN A 252 -10.77 -4.20 8.42
CA ASN A 252 -11.31 -5.12 9.42
C ASN A 252 -11.42 -6.55 8.88
N ARG A 253 -11.92 -6.72 7.64
CA ARG A 253 -12.02 -8.02 6.96
C ARG A 253 -10.65 -8.65 6.76
N MET A 254 -9.61 -7.87 6.39
CA MET A 254 -8.24 -8.39 6.32
C MET A 254 -7.81 -9.06 7.63
N TRP A 255 -8.07 -8.44 8.78
CA TRP A 255 -7.70 -9.02 10.08
C TRP A 255 -8.57 -10.21 10.52
N ASN A 256 -9.86 -10.24 10.19
CA ASN A 256 -10.79 -11.28 10.65
C ASN A 256 -10.89 -12.49 9.69
N GLU A 257 -10.49 -12.32 8.43
CA GLU A 257 -10.47 -13.37 7.39
C GLU A 257 -9.05 -13.82 7.01
N ALA A 258 -7.98 -13.27 7.59
CA ALA A 258 -6.60 -13.73 7.39
C ALA A 258 -6.44 -15.21 7.75
N ARG A 259 -5.76 -15.97 6.88
CA ARG A 259 -5.27 -17.31 7.20
C ARG A 259 -3.86 -17.23 7.75
N SER A 260 -3.49 -18.20 8.59
CA SER A 260 -2.20 -18.27 9.30
C SER A 260 -0.93 -18.35 8.43
N THR A 261 -1.08 -18.37 7.10
CA THR A 261 -0.02 -18.57 6.09
C THR A 261 -0.09 -17.54 4.96
N GLU A 262 -0.79 -16.41 5.14
CA GLU A 262 -1.00 -15.40 4.09
C GLU A 262 -0.37 -14.05 4.51
N HIS A 263 0.40 -13.45 3.60
CA HIS A 263 0.86 -12.07 3.78
C HIS A 263 -0.35 -11.09 3.67
N PRO A 264 -0.36 -9.95 4.38
CA PRO A 264 -1.48 -8.99 4.32
C PRO A 264 -1.91 -8.57 2.90
N LEU A 265 -0.98 -8.45 1.95
CA LEU A 265 -1.31 -8.12 0.56
C LEU A 265 -1.96 -9.28 -0.18
N GLU A 266 -1.71 -10.54 0.22
CA GLU A 266 -2.39 -11.72 -0.34
C GLU A 266 -3.80 -11.88 0.23
N VAL A 267 -3.98 -11.64 1.53
CA VAL A 267 -5.30 -11.57 2.17
C VAL A 267 -6.14 -10.51 1.46
N TYR A 268 -5.59 -9.32 1.25
CA TYR A 268 -6.23 -8.22 0.53
C TYR A 268 -6.58 -8.60 -0.93
N ARG A 269 -5.63 -9.19 -1.68
CA ARG A 269 -5.83 -9.68 -3.05
C ARG A 269 -6.96 -10.71 -3.13
N ARG A 270 -6.98 -11.68 -2.19
CA ARG A 270 -8.00 -12.73 -2.08
C ARG A 270 -9.39 -12.15 -1.75
N ILE A 271 -9.47 -11.29 -0.73
CA ILE A 271 -10.74 -10.71 -0.25
C ILE A 271 -11.37 -9.79 -1.32
N THR A 272 -10.56 -9.09 -2.11
CA THR A 272 -11.01 -8.24 -3.21
C THR A 272 -11.20 -8.97 -4.54
N GLY A 273 -10.81 -10.24 -4.64
CA GLY A 273 -10.97 -11.07 -5.84
C GLY A 273 -10.10 -10.65 -7.04
N ILE A 274 -9.02 -9.91 -6.81
CA ILE A 274 -8.23 -9.29 -7.88
C ILE A 274 -7.04 -10.14 -8.35
N THR A 275 -6.61 -9.91 -9.59
CA THR A 275 -5.37 -10.48 -10.13
C THR A 275 -4.13 -9.83 -9.49
N GLN A 276 -2.97 -10.48 -9.64
CA GLN A 276 -1.69 -9.90 -9.22
C GLN A 276 -1.40 -8.57 -9.95
N ALA A 277 -1.75 -8.46 -11.23
CA ALA A 277 -1.55 -7.22 -12.00
C ALA A 277 -2.39 -6.05 -11.46
N GLU A 278 -3.64 -6.31 -11.04
CA GLU A 278 -4.50 -5.29 -10.42
C GLU A 278 -4.05 -4.95 -8.99
N LEU A 279 -3.45 -5.89 -8.24
CA LEU A 279 -2.76 -5.59 -6.98
C LEU A 279 -1.56 -4.66 -7.23
N ASN A 280 -0.69 -5.00 -8.18
CA ASN A 280 0.48 -4.21 -8.57
C ASN A 280 0.08 -2.77 -8.98
N ARG A 281 -0.97 -2.63 -9.80
CA ARG A 281 -1.56 -1.34 -10.19
C ARG A 281 -2.04 -0.53 -8.98
N ARG A 282 -2.71 -1.16 -8.00
CA ARG A 282 -3.19 -0.50 -6.77
C ARG A 282 -2.05 -0.02 -5.87
N LEU A 283 -0.96 -0.79 -5.77
CA LEU A 283 0.23 -0.37 -5.01
C LEU A 283 0.96 0.80 -5.71
N GLY A 284 0.99 0.83 -7.04
CA GLY A 284 1.47 1.99 -7.80
C GLY A 284 0.60 3.25 -7.62
N GLU A 285 -0.72 3.10 -7.51
CA GLU A 285 -1.64 4.21 -7.23
C GLU A 285 -1.49 4.73 -5.78
N TYR A 286 -1.26 3.84 -4.82
CA TYR A 286 -0.86 4.24 -3.47
C TYR A 286 0.43 5.06 -3.50
N ALA A 287 1.46 4.59 -4.21
CA ALA A 287 2.75 5.28 -4.31
C ALA A 287 2.61 6.70 -4.91
N THR A 288 1.81 6.90 -5.96
CA THR A 288 1.59 8.25 -6.53
C THR A 288 0.91 9.20 -5.54
N ARG A 289 -0.03 8.73 -4.72
CA ARG A 289 -0.70 9.54 -3.69
C ARG A 289 0.26 10.05 -2.61
N THR A 290 1.35 9.33 -2.32
CA THR A 290 2.38 9.77 -1.36
C THR A 290 3.21 10.98 -1.83
N VAL A 291 3.07 11.43 -3.09
CA VAL A 291 3.73 12.66 -3.58
C VAL A 291 3.20 13.90 -2.86
N THR A 292 1.92 13.91 -2.51
CA THR A 292 1.32 15.02 -1.74
C THR A 292 0.66 14.58 -0.43
N TYR A 293 0.57 13.28 -0.15
CA TYR A 293 -0.28 12.66 0.90
C TYR A 293 -1.78 12.85 0.62
N ASP A 294 -2.19 12.44 -0.59
CA ASP A 294 -3.58 12.50 -1.09
C ASP A 294 -4.44 11.34 -0.55
N PHE A 295 -4.74 11.45 0.73
CA PHE A 295 -5.52 10.50 1.54
C PHE A 295 -6.66 11.22 2.27
N GLY A 296 -7.72 10.50 2.64
CA GLY A 296 -8.89 11.06 3.32
C GLY A 296 -8.61 11.68 4.69
N ASN A 297 -7.48 11.34 5.32
CA ASN A 297 -7.01 11.94 6.58
C ASN A 297 -5.94 13.05 6.39
N ARG A 298 -5.73 13.55 5.16
CA ARG A 298 -4.70 14.56 4.81
C ARG A 298 -4.61 15.71 5.82
N SER A 299 -5.75 16.25 6.27
CA SER A 299 -5.81 17.40 7.18
C SER A 299 -5.18 17.13 8.55
N THR A 300 -5.19 15.90 9.05
CA THR A 300 -4.57 15.53 10.33
C THR A 300 -3.20 14.88 10.15
N LEU A 301 -2.91 14.27 9.00
CA LEU A 301 -1.58 13.74 8.65
C LEU A 301 -0.57 14.85 8.33
N MET A 302 -0.94 15.86 7.55
CA MET A 302 0.00 16.88 7.07
C MET A 302 0.75 17.66 8.18
N PRO A 303 0.17 17.96 9.35
CA PRO A 303 0.93 18.51 10.49
C PRO A 303 2.13 17.66 10.93
N PHE A 304 1.99 16.33 10.98
CA PHE A 304 3.08 15.43 11.36
C PHE A 304 4.14 15.32 10.26
N ILE A 305 3.71 15.20 9.01
CA ILE A 305 4.58 15.27 7.82
C ILE A 305 5.40 16.57 7.87
N ASN A 306 4.74 17.71 7.99
CA ASN A 306 5.39 19.03 8.04
C ASN A 306 6.33 19.21 9.24
N ASN A 307 6.15 18.46 10.33
CA ASN A 307 7.08 18.46 11.46
C ASN A 307 8.40 17.76 11.08
N VAL A 308 8.33 16.53 10.57
CA VAL A 308 9.53 15.77 10.13
C VAL A 308 10.27 16.48 9.00
N TYR A 309 9.53 16.99 8.00
CA TYR A 309 10.09 17.80 6.91
C TYR A 309 10.57 19.18 7.38
N GLY A 310 10.00 19.71 8.47
CA GLY A 310 10.38 20.99 9.10
C GLY A 310 11.75 20.98 9.79
N ALA A 311 12.29 19.80 10.12
CA ALA A 311 13.65 19.61 10.64
C ALA A 311 14.78 19.84 9.59
N GLY A 312 14.49 20.59 8.52
CA GLY A 312 15.40 20.93 7.43
C GLY A 312 15.60 19.79 6.43
N PHE A 313 16.17 18.66 6.87
CA PHE A 313 16.83 17.72 5.96
C PHE A 313 15.95 17.18 4.81
N LEU A 314 14.81 16.53 5.13
CA LEU A 314 14.00 15.84 4.12
C LEU A 314 13.39 16.82 3.09
N ASN A 315 13.21 18.09 3.46
CA ASN A 315 12.79 19.16 2.56
C ASN A 315 13.91 19.67 1.67
N ALA A 316 15.14 19.73 2.20
CA ALA A 316 16.18 20.59 1.66
C ALA A 316 16.78 20.10 0.32
N TYR A 317 16.67 18.81 -0.05
CA TYR A 317 17.05 18.36 -1.40
C TYR A 317 16.31 17.13 -1.92
N ASN A 318 15.47 17.34 -2.94
CA ASN A 318 14.73 16.27 -3.61
C ASN A 318 15.55 15.53 -4.69
N GLY A 319 16.50 16.19 -5.37
CA GLY A 319 17.41 15.56 -6.33
C GLY A 319 18.40 14.57 -5.69
N GLY A 320 19.15 13.83 -6.52
CA GLY A 320 20.29 13.00 -6.07
C GLY A 320 20.06 11.48 -5.99
N ASN A 321 18.85 10.96 -6.24
CA ASN A 321 18.62 9.51 -6.41
C ASN A 321 18.86 9.03 -7.85
N VAL A 322 19.03 9.96 -8.80
CA VAL A 322 19.08 9.72 -10.25
C VAL A 322 20.47 10.00 -10.78
N GLU A 323 20.95 9.15 -11.69
CA GLU A 323 22.22 9.27 -12.38
C GLU A 323 21.99 9.55 -13.87
N ALA A 324 22.78 10.44 -14.47
CA ALA A 324 22.78 10.66 -15.91
C ALA A 324 23.56 9.56 -16.64
N VAL A 325 22.93 8.92 -17.62
CA VAL A 325 23.57 7.96 -18.53
C VAL A 325 23.90 8.64 -19.85
N ASN A 326 22.97 9.45 -20.35
CA ASN A 326 23.23 10.47 -21.36
C ASN A 326 22.24 11.64 -21.18
N ALA A 327 22.62 12.64 -20.38
CA ALA A 327 21.78 13.80 -20.09
C ALA A 327 21.38 14.59 -21.35
N GLY A 328 22.28 14.68 -22.35
CA GLY A 328 22.01 15.35 -23.64
C GLY A 328 20.96 14.65 -24.50
N LEU A 329 20.68 13.37 -24.25
CA LEU A 329 19.57 12.63 -24.84
C LEU A 329 18.35 12.52 -23.90
N GLY A 330 18.41 13.11 -22.70
CA GLY A 330 17.40 12.96 -21.66
C GLY A 330 17.37 11.57 -21.02
N HIS A 331 18.46 10.80 -21.08
CA HIS A 331 18.54 9.42 -20.60
C HIS A 331 19.24 9.31 -19.23
N TYR A 332 18.53 8.73 -18.27
CA TYR A 332 18.88 8.66 -16.85
C TYR A 332 18.57 7.28 -16.26
N ARG A 333 19.12 6.97 -15.10
CA ARG A 333 18.79 5.76 -14.32
C ARG A 333 18.60 6.05 -12.85
N ILE A 334 17.89 5.16 -12.16
CA ILE A 334 17.92 5.16 -10.68
C ILE A 334 19.29 4.67 -10.19
N ASN A 335 19.83 5.30 -9.15
CA ASN A 335 20.98 4.74 -8.45
C ASN A 335 20.57 3.38 -7.83
N SER A 336 21.32 2.33 -8.13
CA SER A 336 20.95 0.95 -7.74
C SER A 336 20.85 0.72 -6.24
N ARG A 337 21.42 1.60 -5.40
CA ARG A 337 21.31 1.54 -3.93
C ARG A 337 19.92 1.95 -3.43
N VAL A 338 19.21 2.77 -4.19
CA VAL A 338 17.87 3.31 -3.85
C VAL A 338 16.79 2.89 -4.85
N ALA A 339 17.11 1.94 -5.74
CA ALA A 339 16.14 1.23 -6.55
C ALA A 339 15.04 0.61 -5.63
N PRO A 340 13.78 0.54 -6.10
CA PRO A 340 12.70 0.02 -5.29
C PRO A 340 12.84 -1.49 -5.09
N SER A 341 12.43 -1.98 -3.93
CA SER A 341 12.17 -3.40 -3.65
C SER A 341 10.68 -3.70 -3.78
N ASP A 342 10.25 -4.90 -3.41
CA ASP A 342 8.88 -5.38 -3.62
C ASP A 342 7.81 -4.49 -2.94
N TYR A 343 7.02 -3.80 -3.76
CA TYR A 343 6.05 -2.77 -3.38
C TYR A 343 6.65 -1.52 -2.71
N GLY A 344 7.98 -1.39 -2.69
CA GLY A 344 8.68 -0.14 -2.46
C GLY A 344 8.66 0.74 -3.71
N PHE A 345 8.91 2.04 -3.55
CA PHE A 345 8.81 3.00 -4.64
C PHE A 345 9.84 4.14 -4.56
N ASN A 346 9.92 4.92 -5.64
CA ASN A 346 10.70 6.15 -5.71
C ASN A 346 9.80 7.32 -6.14
N LYS A 347 10.14 8.52 -5.66
CA LYS A 347 9.60 9.81 -6.14
C LYS A 347 10.74 10.63 -6.75
N ILE A 348 10.70 10.84 -8.06
CA ILE A 348 11.70 11.62 -8.82
C ILE A 348 11.04 12.93 -9.24
N LYS A 349 11.47 14.06 -8.67
CA LYS A 349 10.99 15.38 -9.14
C LYS A 349 11.53 15.66 -10.54
N LEU A 350 10.63 16.06 -11.43
CA LEU A 350 10.91 16.56 -12.77
C LEU A 350 10.61 18.07 -12.80
N VAL A 351 11.46 18.83 -13.50
CA VAL A 351 11.29 20.25 -13.78
C VAL A 351 10.79 20.39 -15.22
N PRO A 352 9.54 20.83 -15.46
CA PRO A 352 9.03 21.04 -16.81
C PRO A 352 9.84 22.06 -17.60
N SER A 353 10.05 21.82 -18.90
CA SER A 353 10.75 22.76 -19.78
C SER A 353 9.89 23.97 -20.17
N THR A 354 8.57 23.83 -20.14
CA THR A 354 7.58 24.90 -20.34
C THR A 354 6.37 24.66 -19.44
N ASP A 355 5.74 25.73 -18.94
CA ASP A 355 4.43 25.62 -18.29
C ASP A 355 3.38 25.13 -19.29
N GLY A 356 2.47 24.27 -18.84
CA GLY A 356 1.54 23.56 -19.73
C GLY A 356 2.22 22.71 -20.82
N GLY A 357 3.48 22.31 -20.64
CA GLY A 357 4.21 21.48 -21.61
C GLY A 357 3.73 20.02 -21.67
N LEU A 358 4.04 19.33 -22.77
CA LEU A 358 3.87 17.87 -22.86
C LEU A 358 5.11 17.17 -22.30
N VAL A 359 4.97 16.53 -21.15
CA VAL A 359 6.02 15.67 -20.59
C VAL A 359 5.86 14.25 -21.13
N LYS A 360 6.94 13.64 -21.60
CA LYS A 360 6.98 12.21 -21.95
C LYS A 360 8.05 11.51 -21.14
N VAL A 361 7.75 10.31 -20.64
CA VAL A 361 8.71 9.41 -19.99
C VAL A 361 8.58 8.02 -20.60
N ARG A 362 9.67 7.46 -21.13
CA ARG A 362 9.80 6.02 -21.36
C ARG A 362 10.69 5.41 -20.28
N LEU A 363 10.30 4.26 -19.72
CA LEU A 363 11.02 3.57 -18.66
C LEU A 363 11.19 2.09 -19.03
N LYS A 364 12.39 1.55 -18.77
CA LYS A 364 12.77 0.16 -19.00
C LYS A 364 13.44 -0.40 -17.75
N GLY A 365 12.91 -1.49 -17.22
CA GLY A 365 13.42 -2.20 -16.05
C GLY A 365 14.43 -3.27 -16.41
N HIS A 366 15.43 -3.48 -15.55
CA HIS A 366 16.43 -4.54 -15.72
C HIS A 366 15.89 -5.90 -15.29
N ALA A 367 15.01 -6.49 -16.11
CA ALA A 367 14.39 -7.79 -15.84
C ALA A 367 15.41 -8.94 -15.69
N GLU A 368 16.58 -8.81 -16.31
CA GLU A 368 17.72 -9.72 -16.17
C GLU A 368 18.25 -9.84 -14.73
N THR A 369 17.91 -8.89 -13.85
CA THR A 369 18.25 -8.94 -12.42
C THR A 369 17.34 -9.85 -11.57
N GLY A 370 16.36 -10.50 -12.20
CA GLY A 370 15.31 -11.28 -11.53
C GLY A 370 14.14 -10.43 -11.01
N ALA A 371 14.13 -9.13 -11.29
CA ALA A 371 13.02 -8.22 -11.04
C ALA A 371 11.92 -8.41 -12.10
N THR A 372 10.69 -8.73 -11.70
CA THR A 372 9.66 -9.26 -12.63
C THR A 372 8.66 -8.23 -13.16
N GLY A 373 8.75 -6.95 -12.77
CA GLY A 373 7.79 -5.94 -13.20
C GLY A 373 7.87 -4.62 -12.44
N TRP A 374 7.45 -3.55 -13.10
CA TRP A 374 7.38 -2.19 -12.58
C TRP A 374 5.99 -1.60 -12.83
N THR A 375 5.49 -0.81 -11.89
CA THR A 375 4.33 0.08 -12.11
C THR A 375 4.77 1.53 -11.92
N PHE A 376 4.49 2.39 -12.88
CA PHE A 376 4.91 3.80 -12.83
C PHE A 376 3.87 4.77 -13.38
N GLY A 377 3.99 6.04 -12.97
CA GLY A 377 3.10 7.13 -13.34
C GLY A 377 3.73 8.49 -13.12
N LEU A 378 3.12 9.52 -13.69
CA LEU A 378 3.44 10.93 -13.45
C LEU A 378 2.40 11.57 -12.52
N VAL A 379 2.85 12.46 -11.65
CA VAL A 379 2.00 13.30 -10.79
C VAL A 379 2.34 14.75 -11.05
N ALA A 380 1.39 15.51 -11.59
CA ALA A 380 1.48 16.96 -11.68
C ALA A 380 0.79 17.57 -10.46
N VAL A 381 1.31 18.66 -9.92
CA VAL A 381 0.74 19.33 -8.73
C VAL A 381 0.58 20.82 -9.01
N ARG A 382 -0.62 21.33 -8.74
CA ARG A 382 -0.96 22.76 -8.77
C ARG A 382 -1.44 23.17 -7.37
N ASN A 383 -0.74 24.09 -6.71
CA ASN A 383 -1.08 24.62 -5.39
C ASN A 383 -1.34 23.53 -4.32
N GLY A 384 -0.59 22.42 -4.38
CA GLY A 384 -0.74 21.27 -3.48
C GLY A 384 -1.79 20.23 -3.90
N THR A 385 -2.65 20.54 -4.88
CA THR A 385 -3.61 19.59 -5.45
C THR A 385 -2.95 18.75 -6.54
N PRO A 386 -2.93 17.40 -6.44
CA PRO A 386 -2.35 16.53 -7.45
C PRO A 386 -3.32 16.25 -8.62
N ARG A 387 -2.74 15.98 -9.79
CA ARG A 387 -3.38 15.33 -10.94
C ARG A 387 -2.47 14.19 -11.40
N TYR A 388 -3.03 13.00 -11.45
CA TYR A 388 -2.31 11.79 -11.83
C TYR A 388 -2.35 11.56 -13.34
N SER A 389 -1.25 11.05 -13.90
CA SER A 389 -1.33 10.31 -15.14
C SER A 389 -1.99 8.95 -14.88
N PRO A 390 -2.58 8.34 -15.90
CA PRO A 390 -2.78 6.90 -15.93
C PRO A 390 -1.45 6.15 -15.67
N LEU A 391 -1.51 4.96 -15.07
CA LEU A 391 -0.33 4.16 -14.69
C LEU A 391 0.03 3.11 -15.75
N PHE A 392 1.31 3.02 -16.14
CA PHE A 392 1.83 1.88 -16.89
C PHE A 392 2.22 0.75 -15.94
N THR A 393 2.11 -0.52 -16.37
CA THR A 393 2.63 -1.69 -15.65
C THR A 393 3.28 -2.67 -16.64
N GLY A 394 4.52 -3.06 -16.40
CA GLY A 394 5.29 -3.93 -17.30
C GLY A 394 6.81 -3.81 -17.10
N THR A 395 7.59 -4.10 -18.15
CA THR A 395 9.07 -4.06 -18.12
C THR A 395 9.70 -3.02 -19.04
N ASP A 396 9.00 -2.60 -20.10
CA ASP A 396 9.35 -1.45 -20.96
C ASP A 396 8.03 -0.76 -21.35
N GLY A 397 7.95 0.56 -21.19
CA GLY A 397 6.73 1.31 -21.46
C GLY A 397 6.93 2.82 -21.49
N GLN A 398 5.97 3.54 -22.07
CA GLN A 398 5.99 5.00 -22.18
C GLN A 398 4.71 5.60 -21.58
N ILE A 399 4.81 6.81 -21.01
CA ILE A 399 3.68 7.66 -20.62
C ILE A 399 3.89 9.04 -21.25
N ASP A 400 2.88 9.49 -21.97
CA ASP A 400 2.74 10.87 -22.46
C ASP A 400 1.74 11.60 -21.55
N PHE A 401 2.14 12.74 -20.97
CA PHE A 401 1.34 13.47 -20.01
C PHE A 401 1.36 14.98 -20.30
N GLN A 402 0.28 15.45 -20.91
CA GLN A 402 0.03 16.86 -21.15
C GLN A 402 -0.19 17.57 -19.81
N LEU A 403 0.67 18.53 -19.46
CA LEU A 403 0.49 19.39 -18.29
C LEU A 403 -0.57 20.47 -18.57
N GLN A 404 -1.14 21.00 -17.50
CA GLN A 404 -1.97 22.20 -17.52
C GLN A 404 -1.17 23.40 -16.98
N THR A 405 -1.54 24.62 -17.36
CA THR A 405 -0.98 25.86 -16.84
C THR A 405 -0.95 25.90 -15.30
N GLY A 406 0.20 26.22 -14.71
CA GLY A 406 0.43 26.27 -13.27
C GLY A 406 0.72 24.91 -12.60
N GLU A 407 0.92 23.83 -13.34
CA GLU A 407 1.39 22.54 -12.82
C GLU A 407 2.92 22.49 -12.78
N THR A 408 3.52 23.23 -11.85
CA THR A 408 4.97 23.45 -11.78
C THR A 408 5.74 22.37 -11.00
N ASP A 409 5.06 21.61 -10.14
CA ASP A 409 5.61 20.47 -9.40
C ASP A 409 5.22 19.16 -10.09
N VAL A 410 6.14 18.58 -10.87
CA VAL A 410 5.91 17.31 -11.58
C VAL A 410 6.82 16.22 -11.03
N TRP A 411 6.29 15.00 -10.91
CA TRP A 411 6.98 13.86 -10.30
C TRP A 411 6.78 12.59 -11.12
N LEU A 412 7.87 11.88 -11.44
CA LEU A 412 7.83 10.49 -11.86
C LEU A 412 7.85 9.61 -10.62
N VAL A 413 6.88 8.69 -10.51
CA VAL A 413 6.76 7.74 -9.41
C VAL A 413 6.87 6.33 -9.97
N VAL A 414 7.77 5.52 -9.41
CA VAL A 414 8.08 4.17 -9.89
C VAL A 414 8.06 3.19 -8.73
N THR A 415 7.29 2.13 -8.85
CA THR A 415 7.09 1.07 -7.84
C THR A 415 7.65 -0.24 -8.36
N GLY A 416 8.42 -0.97 -7.53
CA GLY A 416 8.83 -2.34 -7.83
C GLY A 416 7.64 -3.28 -7.60
N THR A 417 7.21 -4.03 -8.62
CA THR A 417 5.95 -4.78 -8.56
C THR A 417 6.14 -6.25 -8.97
N PRO A 418 6.30 -7.17 -8.01
CA PRO A 418 6.59 -8.58 -8.31
C PRO A 418 5.42 -9.36 -8.92
N GLY A 419 5.73 -10.52 -9.49
CA GLY A 419 4.77 -11.50 -10.02
C GLY A 419 4.05 -12.34 -8.95
N ALA A 420 4.47 -12.22 -7.69
CA ALA A 420 3.81 -12.78 -6.50
C ALA A 420 4.13 -11.90 -5.28
N VAL A 421 3.40 -12.05 -4.17
CA VAL A 421 3.78 -11.38 -2.92
C VAL A 421 4.92 -12.17 -2.27
N PRO A 422 6.09 -11.57 -1.97
CA PRO A 422 7.20 -12.27 -1.34
C PRO A 422 7.01 -12.40 0.17
N HIS A 423 7.41 -13.54 0.71
CA HIS A 423 7.37 -13.84 2.15
C HIS A 423 8.75 -13.59 2.77
N TYR A 424 9.10 -12.32 2.98
CA TYR A 424 10.33 -11.94 3.70
C TYR A 424 10.16 -12.12 5.22
N GLY A 425 11.15 -12.72 5.88
CA GLY A 425 11.19 -12.79 7.34
C GLY A 425 11.45 -11.42 8.00
N PHE A 426 11.12 -11.31 9.28
CA PHE A 426 11.23 -10.05 10.04
C PHE A 426 12.65 -9.43 10.08
N LEU A 427 13.68 -10.27 9.99
CA LEU A 427 15.10 -9.87 9.96
C LEU A 427 15.75 -9.99 8.56
N ASP A 428 14.98 -10.23 7.49
CA ASP A 428 15.51 -10.22 6.12
C ASP A 428 15.84 -8.79 5.69
N GLY A 429 17.08 -8.36 5.95
CA GLY A 429 17.53 -7.02 5.61
C GLY A 429 17.81 -6.78 4.13
N TYR A 430 18.39 -5.62 3.86
CA TYR A 430 18.61 -5.06 2.52
C TYR A 430 19.23 -6.03 1.51
N THR A 431 20.24 -6.81 1.93
CA THR A 431 20.93 -7.79 1.05
C THR A 431 20.05 -8.98 0.64
N LYS A 432 18.91 -9.20 1.32
CA LYS A 432 17.95 -10.28 1.05
C LYS A 432 16.74 -9.81 0.25
N ALA A 433 16.47 -8.51 0.20
CA ALA A 433 15.41 -7.96 -0.63
C ALA A 433 15.82 -7.95 -2.12
N ARG A 434 14.93 -8.37 -3.00
CA ARG A 434 15.05 -8.10 -4.44
C ARG A 434 14.92 -6.59 -4.66
N ARG A 435 15.71 -6.04 -5.57
CA ARG A 435 15.60 -4.67 -6.07
C ARG A 435 15.25 -4.67 -7.54
N PHE A 436 14.56 -3.62 -7.96
CA PHE A 436 13.95 -3.44 -9.27
C PHE A 436 14.59 -2.22 -9.96
N PRO A 437 15.89 -2.26 -10.31
CA PRO A 437 16.55 -1.14 -10.97
C PRO A 437 15.98 -0.89 -12.37
N TYR A 438 15.94 0.38 -12.77
CA TYR A 438 15.38 0.82 -14.05
C TYR A 438 16.11 2.04 -14.59
N GLU A 439 15.99 2.23 -15.90
CA GLU A 439 16.44 3.40 -16.64
C GLU A 439 15.26 4.04 -17.34
N PHE A 440 15.34 5.35 -17.56
CA PHE A 440 14.26 6.12 -18.16
C PHE A 440 14.79 7.24 -19.04
N ARG A 441 14.03 7.55 -20.08
CA ARG A 441 14.26 8.68 -20.96
C ARG A 441 13.10 9.66 -20.84
N VAL A 442 13.41 10.94 -20.66
CA VAL A 442 12.43 12.01 -20.47
C VAL A 442 12.59 13.12 -21.52
N SER A 443 11.46 13.68 -21.96
CA SER A 443 11.41 14.88 -22.80
C SER A 443 10.29 15.82 -22.35
N GLY A 444 10.45 17.12 -22.55
CA GLY A 444 9.53 18.15 -22.04
C GLY A 444 9.71 18.48 -20.54
N ALA A 445 10.61 17.75 -19.87
CA ALA A 445 11.07 18.01 -18.51
C ALA A 445 12.50 17.44 -18.31
N THR A 446 13.15 17.82 -17.21
CA THR A 446 14.46 17.33 -16.79
C THR A 446 14.43 16.90 -15.32
N PRO A 447 15.10 15.83 -14.86
CA PRO A 447 15.12 15.46 -13.44
C PRO A 447 15.80 16.53 -12.59
N SER A 448 15.23 16.85 -11.42
CA SER A 448 15.73 17.95 -10.59
C SER A 448 17.14 17.68 -10.06
N GLY A 449 18.03 18.64 -10.27
CA GLY A 449 19.49 18.53 -10.13
C GLY A 449 20.24 18.47 -11.48
N PHE A 450 19.54 18.34 -12.61
CA PHE A 450 20.12 18.29 -13.96
C PHE A 450 19.58 19.39 -14.89
N GLU A 451 18.63 20.22 -14.45
CA GLU A 451 18.09 21.33 -15.23
C GLU A 451 19.16 22.43 -15.50
N PRO A 452 19.15 23.09 -16.67
CA PRO A 452 20.14 24.11 -17.01
C PRO A 452 20.18 25.25 -15.97
N GLY A 453 21.35 25.48 -15.39
CA GLY A 453 21.53 26.50 -14.35
C GLY A 453 21.04 26.11 -12.95
N HIS A 454 20.79 24.81 -12.68
CA HIS A 454 20.43 24.35 -11.33
C HIS A 454 21.45 24.82 -10.28
N VAL A 455 20.95 25.51 -9.25
CA VAL A 455 21.69 25.82 -8.02
C VAL A 455 20.98 25.12 -6.87
N LYS A 456 21.72 24.35 -6.07
CA LYS A 456 21.17 23.65 -4.90
C LYS A 456 20.55 24.69 -3.93
N PRO A 457 19.30 24.53 -3.48
CA PRO A 457 18.65 25.50 -2.59
C PRO A 457 19.46 25.78 -1.32
N ASN A 458 19.39 27.02 -0.83
CA ASN A 458 20.02 27.39 0.44
C ASN A 458 19.47 26.52 1.59
N PRO A 459 20.32 26.07 2.53
CA PRO A 459 19.90 25.24 3.64
C PRO A 459 19.00 26.03 4.62
N THR A 460 17.95 25.38 5.13
CA THR A 460 16.95 25.97 6.03
C THR A 460 16.84 25.19 7.34
N GLY A 461 16.49 25.84 8.45
CA GLY A 461 16.47 25.19 9.78
C GLY A 461 17.85 25.07 10.44
N GLY A 462 18.80 25.96 10.12
CA GLY A 462 20.07 26.12 10.84
C GLY A 462 21.19 25.12 10.51
N GLY A 463 20.91 24.07 9.73
CA GLY A 463 21.95 23.19 9.17
C GLY A 463 22.65 23.79 7.95
N ARG A 464 23.54 23.00 7.35
CA ARG A 464 24.39 23.37 6.21
C ARG A 464 24.56 22.21 5.23
N TRP A 465 24.91 22.54 3.99
CA TRP A 465 25.44 21.56 3.04
C TRP A 465 26.92 21.31 3.32
N HIS A 466 27.34 20.04 3.27
CA HIS A 466 28.75 19.69 3.41
C HIS A 466 29.51 20.02 2.11
N PRO A 467 30.64 20.75 2.15
CA PRO A 467 31.37 21.15 0.94
C PRO A 467 31.89 19.95 0.14
N ASN A 468 32.19 18.82 0.81
CA ASN A 468 32.55 17.57 0.17
C ASN A 468 31.33 16.62 0.13
N GLY A 469 30.74 16.48 -1.05
CA GLY A 469 29.59 15.59 -1.34
C GLY A 469 28.20 16.26 -1.30
N GLY A 470 28.07 17.45 -0.69
CA GLY A 470 26.82 18.24 -0.73
C GLY A 470 25.69 17.73 0.16
N GLY A 471 25.91 16.70 0.98
CA GLY A 471 24.95 16.17 1.95
C GLY A 471 24.70 17.08 3.15
N TRP A 472 23.77 16.70 4.02
CA TRP A 472 23.29 17.57 5.10
C TRP A 472 24.06 17.42 6.40
N VAL A 473 24.30 18.54 7.07
CA VAL A 473 24.86 18.58 8.43
C VAL A 473 24.08 19.57 9.29
N ALA A 474 23.46 19.10 10.37
CA ALA A 474 22.70 19.93 11.29
C ALA A 474 23.58 20.88 12.12
N ALA A 475 22.96 21.87 12.79
CA ALA A 475 23.66 22.87 13.60
C ALA A 475 24.45 22.27 14.77
N ASN A 476 23.91 21.21 15.36
CA ASN A 476 24.47 20.43 16.47
C ASN A 476 25.45 19.32 16.02
N ALA A 477 25.82 19.26 14.74
CA ALA A 477 26.66 18.21 14.17
C ALA A 477 28.02 18.72 13.71
N SER A 478 29.07 18.06 14.19
CA SER A 478 30.47 18.33 13.81
C SER A 478 30.89 17.38 12.69
N VAL A 479 31.40 17.92 11.58
CA VAL A 479 31.85 17.14 10.41
C VAL A 479 33.11 17.79 9.87
N ALA A 480 34.18 17.02 9.75
CA ALA A 480 35.45 17.47 9.17
C ALA A 480 35.31 17.66 7.64
N ALA A 481 35.90 18.73 7.09
CA ALA A 481 35.81 19.02 5.65
C ALA A 481 36.42 17.94 4.74
N THR A 482 37.32 17.11 5.29
CA THR A 482 37.92 15.93 4.64
C THR A 482 36.98 14.71 4.57
N ALA A 483 35.96 14.65 5.43
CA ALA A 483 34.93 13.62 5.35
C ALA A 483 34.03 13.87 4.12
N TYR A 484 33.35 12.84 3.64
CA TYR A 484 32.38 12.93 2.56
C TYR A 484 30.97 12.74 3.12
N VAL A 485 30.03 13.61 2.75
CA VAL A 485 28.59 13.41 3.04
C VAL A 485 27.87 13.58 1.70
N GLY A 486 27.36 12.49 1.13
CA GLY A 486 26.76 12.47 -0.20
C GLY A 486 25.40 13.20 -0.27
N PRO A 487 24.87 13.51 -1.47
CA PRO A 487 23.77 14.47 -1.64
C PRO A 487 22.46 14.15 -0.91
N LYS A 488 22.26 12.88 -0.52
CA LYS A 488 21.10 12.31 0.18
C LYS A 488 21.42 11.73 1.57
N ALA A 489 22.66 11.88 2.04
CA ALA A 489 23.10 11.49 3.37
C ALA A 489 22.96 12.66 4.36
N ALA A 490 22.84 12.34 5.65
CA ALA A 490 22.63 13.33 6.71
C ALA A 490 23.44 13.06 7.99
N VAL A 491 23.94 14.12 8.60
CA VAL A 491 24.49 14.12 9.96
C VAL A 491 23.62 15.05 10.80
N MET A 492 22.68 14.47 11.54
CA MET A 492 21.72 15.18 12.41
C MET A 492 22.24 15.39 13.84
N GLY A 493 23.38 14.77 14.18
CA GLY A 493 24.08 14.96 15.45
C GLY A 493 25.38 14.17 15.47
N GLY A 494 26.17 14.33 16.53
CA GLY A 494 27.44 13.62 16.70
C GLY A 494 28.60 14.23 15.92
N THR A 495 29.65 13.42 15.72
CA THR A 495 30.92 13.85 15.14
C THR A 495 31.39 12.94 14.01
N VAL A 496 31.68 13.49 12.83
CA VAL A 496 32.30 12.77 11.71
C VAL A 496 33.70 13.31 11.43
N THR A 497 34.73 12.45 11.42
CA THR A 497 36.15 12.84 11.40
C THR A 497 36.97 12.09 10.34
N GLY A 498 38.18 12.58 10.07
CA GLY A 498 39.09 11.96 9.09
C GLY A 498 38.52 12.00 7.67
N ASN A 499 38.60 10.87 6.97
CA ASN A 499 38.10 10.67 5.62
C ASN A 499 36.82 9.81 5.61
N ALA A 500 36.08 9.77 6.71
CA ALA A 500 34.84 8.99 6.81
C ALA A 500 33.82 9.40 5.74
N ARG A 501 33.03 8.45 5.24
CA ARG A 501 32.11 8.63 4.10
C ARG A 501 30.69 8.27 4.51
N ILE A 502 29.77 9.23 4.43
CA ILE A 502 28.33 8.98 4.58
C ILE A 502 27.69 9.05 3.20
N GLU A 503 27.02 7.98 2.74
CA GLU A 503 26.61 7.77 1.36
C GLU A 503 25.18 7.24 1.23
N GLY A 504 24.57 7.35 0.05
CA GLY A 504 23.18 6.94 -0.17
C GLY A 504 22.21 7.73 0.71
N LEU A 505 21.42 7.02 1.51
CA LEU A 505 20.48 7.51 2.52
C LEU A 505 21.05 7.31 3.96
N GLY A 506 22.36 7.05 4.06
CA GLY A 506 23.10 6.82 5.30
C GLY A 506 23.04 8.03 6.23
N TRP A 507 22.89 7.77 7.53
CA TRP A 507 22.47 8.80 8.49
C TRP A 507 23.12 8.65 9.86
N VAL A 508 23.53 9.77 10.45
CA VAL A 508 24.13 9.85 11.78
C VAL A 508 23.25 10.72 12.69
N ASN A 509 22.55 10.09 13.63
CA ASN A 509 21.82 10.77 14.72
C ASN A 509 22.76 11.24 15.83
N GLY A 510 23.87 10.54 16.03
CA GLY A 510 24.83 10.81 17.11
C GLY A 510 26.02 9.87 17.08
N GLY A 511 26.78 9.85 18.18
CA GLY A 511 28.02 9.07 18.26
C GLY A 511 29.18 9.70 17.48
N THR A 512 30.16 8.87 17.13
CA THR A 512 31.34 9.25 16.34
C THR A 512 31.51 8.32 15.13
N VAL A 513 31.88 8.88 13.98
CA VAL A 513 32.30 8.13 12.78
C VAL A 513 33.62 8.69 12.27
N GLY A 514 34.71 7.93 12.36
CA GLY A 514 36.06 8.41 12.09
C GLY A 514 36.94 7.48 11.27
N GLY A 515 38.18 7.93 11.01
CA GLY A 515 39.14 7.20 10.19
C GLY A 515 38.77 7.24 8.72
N ASN A 516 38.51 6.07 8.12
CA ASN A 516 38.03 5.87 6.76
C ASN A 516 36.69 5.09 6.75
N ALA A 517 35.94 5.10 7.87
CA ALA A 517 34.70 4.35 7.98
C ALA A 517 33.63 4.83 6.99
N VAL A 518 32.85 3.89 6.44
CA VAL A 518 31.81 4.15 5.44
C VAL A 518 30.44 3.78 6.01
N VAL A 519 29.50 4.72 5.98
CA VAL A 519 28.09 4.54 6.33
C VAL A 519 27.28 4.78 5.07
N LYS A 520 26.64 3.76 4.52
CA LYS A 520 26.03 3.81 3.17
C LYS A 520 24.61 3.22 3.14
N ASP A 521 24.02 3.20 1.94
CA ASP A 521 22.71 2.62 1.67
C ASP A 521 21.63 3.25 2.58
N ASN A 522 20.91 2.49 3.42
CA ASN A 522 19.93 2.98 4.41
C ASN A 522 20.44 2.93 5.87
N ALA A 523 21.76 2.79 6.10
CA ALA A 523 22.32 2.60 7.44
C ALA A 523 22.06 3.78 8.42
N LEU A 524 21.93 3.45 9.70
CA LEU A 524 21.64 4.41 10.78
C LEU A 524 22.62 4.29 11.94
N ILE A 525 23.28 5.39 12.29
CA ILE A 525 24.24 5.51 13.39
C ILE A 525 23.63 6.31 14.53
N GLN A 526 23.56 5.70 15.72
CA GLN A 526 22.87 6.21 16.91
C GLN A 526 23.86 6.74 17.98
N GLY A 527 23.33 7.41 19.01
CA GLY A 527 24.12 8.18 20.00
C GLY A 527 25.27 7.47 20.71
N GLY A 528 25.21 6.14 20.89
CA GLY A 528 26.27 5.34 21.52
C GLY A 528 27.35 4.81 20.57
N ALA A 529 27.26 5.11 19.26
CA ALA A 529 28.20 4.59 18.27
C ALA A 529 29.57 5.26 18.32
N ASN A 530 30.62 4.50 18.03
CA ASN A 530 31.98 5.03 17.84
C ASN A 530 32.70 4.20 16.76
N LEU A 531 32.50 4.55 15.49
CA LEU A 531 33.11 3.87 14.35
C LEU A 531 34.53 4.41 14.09
N SER A 532 35.50 3.53 13.91
CA SER A 532 36.90 3.87 13.65
C SER A 532 37.57 2.87 12.69
N GLY A 533 38.72 3.23 12.13
CA GLY A 533 39.39 2.40 11.12
C GLY A 533 38.68 2.46 9.77
N SER A 534 38.46 1.30 9.13
CA SER A 534 37.87 1.17 7.78
C SER A 534 36.55 0.40 7.80
N VAL A 535 35.77 0.50 8.88
CA VAL A 535 34.48 -0.20 9.07
C VAL A 535 33.46 0.22 8.01
N VAL A 536 32.73 -0.73 7.42
CA VAL A 536 31.69 -0.48 6.42
C VAL A 536 30.32 -0.89 6.93
N VAL A 537 29.48 0.08 7.28
CA VAL A 537 28.08 -0.10 7.66
C VAL A 537 27.19 0.27 6.47
N GLY A 538 26.26 -0.59 6.09
CA GLY A 538 25.42 -0.40 4.91
C GLY A 538 24.15 -1.25 4.93
N GLY A 539 23.58 -1.47 3.75
CA GLY A 539 22.24 -2.04 3.62
C GLY A 539 21.22 -1.30 4.47
N ASP A 540 20.65 -1.94 5.49
CA ASP A 540 19.74 -1.32 6.47
C ASP A 540 20.27 -1.31 7.91
N ALA A 541 21.55 -1.64 8.13
CA ALA A 541 22.14 -1.84 9.45
C ALA A 541 22.02 -0.61 10.38
N GLU A 542 21.73 -0.87 11.66
CA GLU A 542 21.57 0.16 12.70
C GLU A 542 22.57 -0.09 13.84
N ILE A 543 23.43 0.88 14.14
CA ILE A 543 24.56 0.74 15.08
C ILE A 543 24.46 1.78 16.20
N ALA A 544 24.52 1.30 17.44
CA ALA A 544 24.44 2.11 18.66
C ALA A 544 25.62 1.88 19.65
N PHE A 545 26.72 1.27 19.18
CA PHE A 545 27.85 0.84 19.99
C PHE A 545 29.20 1.10 19.29
N ALA A 546 30.30 1.01 20.06
CA ALA A 546 31.66 1.23 19.55
C ALA A 546 32.10 0.13 18.58
N CYS A 547 32.81 0.50 17.51
CA CYS A 547 33.21 -0.41 16.44
C CYS A 547 34.54 -0.01 15.78
N SER A 548 35.47 -0.95 15.72
CA SER A 548 36.79 -0.78 15.08
C SER A 548 37.10 -1.84 14.01
N SER A 549 36.16 -2.75 13.73
CA SER A 549 36.33 -3.85 12.78
C SER A 549 35.00 -4.29 12.16
N GLY A 550 35.05 -4.80 10.92
CA GLY A 550 33.95 -5.52 10.25
C GLY A 550 33.20 -4.80 9.14
N THR A 551 32.25 -5.50 8.54
CA THR A 551 31.32 -4.98 7.52
C THR A 551 29.92 -5.55 7.77
N TYR A 552 28.89 -4.69 7.80
CA TYR A 552 27.53 -5.06 8.19
C TYR A 552 26.53 -4.47 7.20
N LEU A 553 25.80 -5.34 6.48
CA LEU A 553 24.92 -4.95 5.37
C LEU A 553 23.45 -5.36 5.59
N LEU A 554 23.11 -5.82 6.80
CA LEU A 554 21.74 -5.90 7.30
C LEU A 554 21.70 -5.61 8.79
N PHE A 555 20.50 -5.36 9.32
CA PHE A 555 20.28 -5.31 10.76
C PHE A 555 20.18 -6.70 11.37
N ASN A 556 21.14 -7.03 12.24
CA ASN A 556 21.13 -8.25 13.03
C ASN A 556 21.39 -7.87 14.52
N PRO A 557 20.48 -8.19 15.45
CA PRO A 557 20.60 -7.80 16.86
C PRO A 557 21.69 -8.56 17.63
N ASP A 558 22.23 -9.65 17.07
CA ASP A 558 23.31 -10.46 17.66
C ASP A 558 24.69 -10.09 17.13
N ARG A 559 24.79 -9.62 15.87
CA ARG A 559 26.08 -9.18 15.30
C ARG A 559 26.65 -7.98 16.06
N ARG A 560 27.94 -8.05 16.35
CA ARG A 560 28.74 -6.99 16.99
C ARG A 560 29.88 -6.67 16.03
N CYS A 561 30.92 -6.00 16.51
CA CYS A 561 32.12 -5.69 15.73
C CYS A 561 33.05 -6.92 15.64
N ASP A 562 32.45 -8.02 15.19
CA ASP A 562 32.98 -9.37 15.03
C ASP A 562 34.06 -9.48 13.94
N GLY A 563 34.24 -8.43 13.12
CA GLY A 563 35.21 -8.40 12.03
C GLY A 563 34.79 -9.21 10.80
N ALA A 564 33.65 -9.92 10.84
CA ALA A 564 33.17 -10.70 9.72
C ALA A 564 32.63 -9.79 8.59
N GLY A 565 32.58 -10.36 7.38
CA GLY A 565 32.10 -9.67 6.19
C GLY A 565 30.61 -9.31 6.23
N GLY A 566 30.22 -8.45 5.29
CA GLY A 566 28.80 -8.22 4.99
C GLY A 566 28.21 -9.42 4.26
N GLU A 567 26.92 -9.60 4.42
CA GLU A 567 26.14 -10.66 3.77
C GLU A 567 26.12 -10.48 2.25
N THR A 568 26.16 -11.59 1.50
CA THR A 568 26.05 -11.55 0.03
C THR A 568 24.70 -10.99 -0.39
N ASP A 569 24.76 -9.90 -1.15
CA ASP A 569 23.63 -9.22 -1.77
C ASP A 569 23.06 -10.07 -2.92
N ILE A 570 21.76 -10.38 -2.89
CA ILE A 570 21.13 -11.27 -3.89
C ILE A 570 20.88 -10.61 -5.26
N ASN A 571 21.24 -9.33 -5.40
CA ASN A 571 20.96 -8.52 -6.58
C ASN A 571 22.20 -8.48 -7.48
N PRO A 572 22.16 -9.03 -8.70
CA PRO A 572 23.31 -9.05 -9.59
C PRO A 572 23.64 -7.64 -10.11
N ALA A 573 24.90 -7.45 -10.53
CA ALA A 573 25.30 -6.27 -11.28
C ALA A 573 24.67 -6.29 -12.69
N PHE A 574 24.39 -5.10 -13.22
CA PHE A 574 23.82 -4.89 -14.55
C PHE A 574 24.57 -3.76 -15.27
N THR A 575 24.47 -3.73 -16.59
CA THR A 575 25.03 -2.67 -17.46
C THR A 575 23.93 -1.73 -17.94
N ALA A 576 24.26 -0.46 -18.15
CA ALA A 576 23.31 0.51 -18.73
C ALA A 576 22.91 0.11 -20.16
N PHE A 577 21.62 0.25 -20.47
CA PHE A 577 21.05 0.06 -21.80
C PHE A 577 21.62 1.09 -22.80
N PRO A 578 21.73 0.73 -24.09
CA PRO A 578 21.98 1.70 -25.15
C PRO A 578 20.91 2.80 -25.12
N SER A 579 21.32 4.06 -25.26
CA SER A 579 20.37 5.20 -25.21
C SER A 579 19.35 5.22 -26.38
N ALA A 580 19.55 4.35 -27.38
CA ALA A 580 18.62 4.09 -28.48
C ALA A 580 17.46 3.17 -28.07
N ASP A 581 17.70 2.13 -27.25
CA ASP A 581 16.67 1.22 -26.74
C ASP A 581 15.51 2.00 -26.09
N LEU A 582 15.88 3.00 -25.30
CA LEU A 582 15.00 3.86 -24.52
C LEU A 582 14.50 5.10 -25.28
N ALA A 583 14.62 5.13 -26.61
CA ALA A 583 14.06 6.21 -27.43
C ALA A 583 12.56 6.41 -27.17
N ILE A 584 12.14 7.66 -26.99
CA ILE A 584 10.75 8.05 -26.83
C ILE A 584 10.09 7.99 -28.21
N ASN A 585 9.05 7.18 -28.32
CA ASN A 585 8.36 6.94 -29.58
C ASN A 585 7.30 8.02 -29.86
N GLY A 586 7.04 8.25 -31.15
CA GLY A 586 6.02 9.20 -31.62
C GLY A 586 4.57 8.75 -31.35
N ALA A 587 4.36 7.45 -31.12
CA ALA A 587 3.06 6.91 -30.73
C ALA A 587 2.72 7.32 -29.29
N THR A 588 1.60 8.00 -29.10
CA THR A 588 1.03 8.30 -27.78
C THR A 588 0.53 7.02 -27.13
N THR A 589 1.03 6.67 -25.95
CA THR A 589 0.41 5.61 -25.14
C THR A 589 -1.04 6.01 -24.82
N PRO A 590 -2.05 5.19 -25.16
CA PRO A 590 -3.43 5.46 -24.75
C PRO A 590 -3.54 5.51 -23.23
N PRO A 591 -4.49 6.24 -22.62
CA PRO A 591 -4.71 6.22 -21.17
C PRO A 591 -5.00 4.80 -20.63
N PRO A 592 -4.17 4.26 -19.70
CA PRO A 592 -4.50 3.09 -18.90
C PRO A 592 -5.93 3.07 -18.30
N ALA A 593 -6.36 1.85 -18.00
CA ALA A 593 -7.75 1.42 -17.88
C ALA A 593 -8.56 1.95 -16.68
N THR A 594 -8.18 3.05 -16.03
CA THR A 594 -8.93 3.64 -14.90
C THR A 594 -10.27 4.26 -15.31
N ASP A 595 -10.48 4.55 -16.61
CA ASP A 595 -11.81 4.82 -17.20
C ASP A 595 -12.25 3.73 -18.20
N ASN A 596 -11.68 2.52 -18.17
CA ASN A 596 -12.19 1.44 -19.01
C ASN A 596 -13.51 0.90 -18.41
N LYS A 597 -14.62 1.53 -18.79
CA LYS A 597 -15.96 1.17 -18.34
C LYS A 597 -16.38 -0.24 -18.75
N ALA A 598 -15.73 -0.85 -19.76
CA ALA A 598 -15.99 -2.23 -20.15
C ALA A 598 -15.81 -3.22 -18.98
N ARG A 599 -14.87 -2.96 -18.06
CA ARG A 599 -14.64 -3.83 -16.88
C ARG A 599 -15.79 -3.84 -15.87
N ALA A 600 -16.78 -2.94 -16.02
CA ALA A 600 -18.00 -2.89 -15.21
C ALA A 600 -19.23 -3.48 -15.94
N ALA A 601 -19.03 -4.11 -17.10
CA ALA A 601 -20.09 -4.74 -17.89
C ALA A 601 -20.08 -6.27 -17.76
N THR A 602 -21.25 -6.89 -17.93
CA THR A 602 -21.36 -8.32 -18.21
C THR A 602 -21.12 -8.56 -19.70
N ALA A 603 -20.20 -9.46 -20.03
CA ALA A 603 -19.93 -9.87 -21.40
C ALA A 603 -20.96 -10.88 -21.93
N SER A 604 -21.30 -10.79 -23.21
CA SER A 604 -22.08 -11.81 -23.95
C SER A 604 -21.72 -11.82 -25.44
N ALA A 605 -22.10 -12.85 -26.19
CA ALA A 605 -21.76 -13.00 -27.61
C ALA A 605 -22.79 -13.83 -28.38
N SER A 606 -22.71 -13.79 -29.72
CA SER A 606 -23.49 -14.64 -30.63
C SER A 606 -23.15 -16.13 -30.47
N TYR A 607 -21.86 -16.43 -30.26
CA TYR A 607 -21.30 -17.77 -30.08
C TYR A 607 -19.98 -17.65 -29.28
N THR A 608 -19.47 -18.76 -28.75
CA THR A 608 -18.13 -18.86 -28.15
C THR A 608 -17.64 -20.31 -28.31
N SER A 609 -16.42 -20.51 -28.80
CA SER A 609 -15.84 -21.86 -28.93
C SER A 609 -15.71 -22.55 -27.56
N PRO A 610 -15.89 -23.89 -27.43
CA PRO A 610 -15.98 -24.57 -26.13
C PRO A 610 -14.75 -24.50 -25.21
N TRP A 611 -13.60 -24.06 -25.73
CA TRP A 611 -12.34 -23.87 -24.99
C TRP A 611 -11.93 -22.39 -24.87
N GLU A 612 -12.81 -21.47 -25.29
CA GLU A 612 -12.59 -20.02 -25.27
C GLU A 612 -13.64 -19.34 -24.38
N SER A 613 -13.45 -18.07 -24.03
CA SER A 613 -14.28 -17.39 -23.02
C SER A 613 -14.69 -16.00 -23.47
N VAL A 614 -16.00 -15.77 -23.51
CA VAL A 614 -16.57 -14.43 -23.78
C VAL A 614 -16.13 -13.37 -22.77
N ASN A 615 -15.75 -13.77 -21.55
CA ASN A 615 -15.26 -12.85 -20.51
C ASN A 615 -13.88 -12.26 -20.85
N ALA A 616 -13.13 -12.84 -21.79
CA ALA A 616 -11.87 -12.28 -22.25
C ALA A 616 -12.05 -10.89 -22.90
N ILE A 617 -13.24 -10.57 -23.43
CA ILE A 617 -13.46 -9.28 -24.08
C ILE A 617 -13.41 -8.09 -23.11
N ASN A 618 -13.36 -8.29 -21.79
CA ASN A 618 -13.31 -7.20 -20.81
C ASN A 618 -12.65 -7.55 -19.48
N ASP A 619 -11.84 -8.62 -19.40
CA ASP A 619 -11.15 -8.98 -18.16
C ASP A 619 -10.08 -7.94 -17.76
N GLY A 620 -9.58 -7.15 -18.72
CA GLY A 620 -8.59 -6.09 -18.51
C GLY A 620 -7.14 -6.56 -18.50
N LEU A 621 -6.85 -7.76 -19.01
CA LEU A 621 -5.49 -8.16 -19.38
C LEU A 621 -5.00 -7.35 -20.59
N GLU A 622 -3.68 -7.30 -20.79
CA GLU A 622 -3.06 -6.62 -21.93
C GLU A 622 -2.56 -7.68 -22.92
N PRO A 623 -3.16 -7.84 -24.12
CA PRO A 623 -2.79 -8.90 -25.04
C PRO A 623 -1.39 -8.69 -25.62
N ALA A 624 -0.55 -9.73 -25.53
CA ALA A 624 0.85 -9.63 -25.96
C ALA A 624 1.01 -9.62 -27.49
N SER A 625 0.05 -10.21 -28.22
CA SER A 625 -0.07 -10.18 -29.67
C SER A 625 -1.51 -10.53 -30.08
N SER A 626 -1.86 -10.45 -31.36
CA SER A 626 -3.13 -10.97 -31.87
C SER A 626 -3.23 -12.49 -31.83
N ASN A 627 -2.12 -13.23 -31.71
CA ASN A 627 -2.11 -14.68 -31.48
C ASN A 627 -1.68 -14.98 -30.03
N ASP A 628 -2.38 -14.38 -29.07
CA ASP A 628 -2.15 -14.69 -27.67
C ASP A 628 -2.63 -16.12 -27.36
N THR A 629 -1.74 -16.88 -26.74
CA THR A 629 -1.91 -18.29 -26.35
C THR A 629 -1.76 -18.50 -24.84
N VAL A 630 -1.51 -17.43 -24.09
CA VAL A 630 -1.29 -17.43 -22.63
C VAL A 630 -2.50 -16.84 -21.91
N ASN A 631 -3.04 -15.74 -22.44
CA ASN A 631 -4.23 -15.09 -21.89
C ASN A 631 -5.53 -15.78 -22.39
N PRO A 632 -6.64 -15.65 -21.65
CA PRO A 632 -7.98 -15.94 -22.16
C PRO A 632 -8.27 -15.17 -23.45
N ARG A 633 -9.13 -15.73 -24.30
CA ARG A 633 -9.55 -15.14 -25.57
C ARG A 633 -10.98 -15.51 -25.89
N TRP A 634 -11.65 -14.70 -26.71
CA TRP A 634 -12.95 -15.01 -27.28
C TRP A 634 -12.83 -15.20 -28.79
N GLY A 635 -13.21 -16.37 -29.30
CA GLY A 635 -13.33 -16.65 -30.73
C GLY A 635 -14.59 -17.46 -31.04
N THR A 636 -14.92 -17.52 -32.33
CA THR A 636 -16.19 -18.08 -32.80
C THR A 636 -16.07 -19.40 -33.55
N TRP A 637 -14.93 -20.09 -33.55
CA TRP A 637 -14.76 -21.33 -34.32
C TRP A 637 -15.77 -22.43 -33.92
N PRO A 638 -16.47 -23.09 -34.87
CA PRO A 638 -16.33 -23.02 -36.34
C PRO A 638 -17.28 -22.05 -37.06
N GLU A 639 -18.02 -21.21 -36.32
CA GLU A 639 -18.99 -20.27 -36.88
C GLU A 639 -18.32 -19.18 -37.73
N THR A 640 -18.90 -18.92 -38.90
CA THR A 640 -18.42 -17.95 -39.90
C THR A 640 -19.44 -16.81 -40.08
N GLY A 641 -19.27 -15.96 -41.10
CA GLY A 641 -20.20 -14.88 -41.41
C GLY A 641 -20.15 -13.72 -40.40
N GLN A 642 -21.31 -13.15 -40.07
CA GLN A 642 -21.40 -12.03 -39.12
C GLN A 642 -21.60 -12.53 -37.69
N GLN A 643 -20.70 -12.16 -36.79
CA GLN A 643 -20.74 -12.50 -35.36
C GLN A 643 -20.69 -11.23 -34.51
N TRP A 644 -21.01 -11.32 -33.22
CA TRP A 644 -20.92 -10.17 -32.31
C TRP A 644 -20.53 -10.56 -30.88
N ALA A 645 -19.87 -9.63 -30.19
CA ALA A 645 -19.65 -9.64 -28.75
C ALA A 645 -20.13 -8.32 -28.14
N GLU A 646 -20.67 -8.38 -26.93
CA GLU A 646 -21.44 -7.32 -26.29
C GLU A 646 -21.05 -7.11 -24.83
N LEU A 647 -21.00 -5.84 -24.44
CA LEU A 647 -20.87 -5.35 -23.08
C LEU A 647 -22.23 -4.83 -22.62
N THR A 648 -22.81 -5.40 -21.55
CA THR A 648 -24.04 -4.92 -20.92
C THR A 648 -23.76 -4.33 -19.53
N TRP A 649 -24.13 -3.07 -19.31
CA TRP A 649 -24.04 -2.38 -18.02
C TRP A 649 -25.38 -2.42 -17.26
N PRO A 650 -25.35 -2.43 -15.91
CA PRO A 650 -26.57 -2.38 -15.08
C PRO A 650 -27.27 -1.01 -15.12
N SER A 651 -26.61 0.04 -15.60
CA SER A 651 -27.15 1.39 -15.75
C SER A 651 -26.62 2.07 -17.02
N ALA A 652 -27.31 3.12 -17.48
CA ALA A 652 -26.95 3.82 -18.71
C ALA A 652 -25.57 4.50 -18.57
N THR A 653 -24.65 4.08 -19.42
CA THR A 653 -23.24 4.47 -19.39
C THR A 653 -22.92 5.35 -20.59
N THR A 654 -22.36 6.53 -20.33
CA THR A 654 -21.94 7.47 -21.39
C THR A 654 -20.58 7.06 -21.96
N LEU A 655 -20.49 6.99 -23.30
CA LEU A 655 -19.33 6.51 -24.05
C LEU A 655 -19.09 7.37 -25.30
N ASN A 656 -17.82 7.66 -25.61
CA ASN A 656 -17.39 8.42 -26.80
C ASN A 656 -16.12 7.87 -27.49
N ARG A 657 -15.44 6.91 -26.85
CA ARG A 657 -14.26 6.22 -27.38
C ARG A 657 -14.35 4.74 -27.02
N ALA A 658 -13.94 3.88 -27.95
CA ALA A 658 -13.71 2.47 -27.69
C ALA A 658 -12.41 2.00 -28.37
N GLN A 659 -11.91 0.85 -27.93
CA GLN A 659 -10.73 0.19 -28.49
C GLN A 659 -10.98 -1.30 -28.54
N VAL A 660 -10.53 -1.96 -29.61
CA VAL A 660 -10.78 -3.39 -29.84
C VAL A 660 -9.48 -4.08 -30.26
N TYR A 661 -9.06 -5.08 -29.49
CA TYR A 661 -7.92 -5.93 -29.84
C TYR A 661 -8.43 -7.20 -30.54
N LEU A 662 -8.00 -7.41 -31.78
CA LEU A 662 -8.47 -8.51 -32.63
C LEU A 662 -7.68 -9.79 -32.36
N PHE A 663 -8.37 -10.93 -32.28
CA PHE A 663 -7.76 -12.26 -32.20
C PHE A 663 -7.54 -12.81 -33.63
N ASP A 664 -6.35 -13.33 -33.89
CA ASP A 664 -5.97 -14.03 -35.12
C ASP A 664 -5.00 -15.17 -34.76
N ASP A 665 -5.41 -16.43 -34.91
CA ASP A 665 -4.59 -17.62 -34.59
C ASP A 665 -3.70 -18.07 -35.77
N ALA A 666 -3.67 -17.29 -36.86
CA ALA A 666 -3.15 -17.63 -38.18
C ALA A 666 -3.81 -18.85 -38.87
N GLY A 667 -4.87 -19.41 -38.29
CA GLY A 667 -5.55 -20.63 -38.72
C GLY A 667 -7.07 -20.47 -38.83
N GLY A 668 -7.81 -20.95 -37.82
CA GLY A 668 -9.27 -21.00 -37.84
C GLY A 668 -9.97 -19.69 -37.51
N VAL A 669 -9.33 -18.81 -36.73
CA VAL A 669 -9.85 -17.50 -36.31
C VAL A 669 -8.93 -16.42 -36.87
N ARG A 670 -9.46 -15.53 -37.69
CA ARG A 670 -8.67 -14.50 -38.39
C ARG A 670 -9.22 -13.11 -38.12
N THR A 671 -8.40 -12.07 -38.33
CA THR A 671 -8.88 -10.68 -38.33
C THR A 671 -10.10 -10.52 -39.26
N PRO A 672 -11.20 -9.87 -38.82
CA PRO A 672 -12.40 -9.72 -39.63
C PRO A 672 -12.17 -8.87 -40.89
N ALA A 673 -12.96 -9.12 -41.94
CA ALA A 673 -12.96 -8.30 -43.15
C ALA A 673 -13.50 -6.88 -42.89
N SER A 674 -14.40 -6.74 -41.93
CA SER A 674 -14.84 -5.45 -41.39
C SER A 674 -15.47 -5.64 -40.01
N TRP A 675 -15.54 -4.55 -39.24
CA TRP A 675 -16.28 -4.52 -37.98
C TRP A 675 -16.88 -3.14 -37.74
N LYS A 676 -17.81 -3.05 -36.79
CA LYS A 676 -18.39 -1.79 -36.33
C LYS A 676 -18.92 -1.88 -34.90
N LEU A 677 -19.10 -0.72 -34.27
CA LEU A 677 -19.75 -0.61 -32.96
C LEU A 677 -21.23 -0.27 -33.13
N GLN A 678 -22.08 -0.97 -32.38
CA GLN A 678 -23.49 -0.66 -32.24
C GLN A 678 -23.85 -0.46 -30.78
N TYR A 679 -24.66 0.56 -30.48
CA TYR A 679 -25.21 0.81 -29.14
C TYR A 679 -26.69 0.45 -29.09
N TRP A 680 -27.20 0.11 -27.91
CA TRP A 680 -28.62 -0.11 -27.68
C TRP A 680 -29.33 1.22 -27.41
N THR A 681 -30.38 1.51 -28.18
CA THR A 681 -31.19 2.75 -28.07
C THR A 681 -32.27 2.69 -27.00
N GLY A 682 -32.45 1.53 -26.35
CA GLY A 682 -33.61 1.19 -25.53
C GLY A 682 -34.57 0.23 -26.24
N SER A 683 -34.61 0.23 -27.58
CA SER A 683 -35.52 -0.62 -28.38
C SER A 683 -34.85 -1.34 -29.56
N ALA A 684 -33.70 -0.86 -30.05
CA ALA A 684 -32.96 -1.45 -31.15
C ALA A 684 -31.45 -1.25 -31.00
N TYR A 685 -30.65 -1.98 -31.78
CA TYR A 685 -29.24 -1.65 -31.98
C TYR A 685 -29.10 -0.66 -33.13
N THR A 686 -28.21 0.32 -32.98
CA THR A 686 -27.89 1.31 -34.02
C THR A 686 -26.38 1.56 -34.03
N ASP A 687 -25.80 1.77 -35.20
CA ASP A 687 -24.38 2.08 -35.35
C ASP A 687 -24.04 3.37 -34.58
N VAL A 688 -22.88 3.43 -33.90
CA VAL A 688 -22.53 4.62 -33.11
C VAL A 688 -22.34 5.85 -34.01
N PRO A 689 -22.96 7.00 -33.70
CA PRO A 689 -22.97 8.17 -34.56
C PRO A 689 -21.60 8.83 -34.66
N GLY A 690 -21.22 9.30 -35.86
CA GLY A 690 -19.97 10.06 -36.05
C GLY A 690 -18.69 9.24 -35.84
N ALA A 691 -18.73 7.91 -36.03
CA ALA A 691 -17.55 7.06 -35.91
C ALA A 691 -16.44 7.45 -36.92
N GLY A 692 -15.21 7.67 -36.43
CA GLY A 692 -14.09 8.11 -37.26
C GLY A 692 -13.54 7.04 -38.23
N GLY A 693 -13.74 5.76 -37.94
CA GLY A 693 -13.29 4.62 -38.76
C GLY A 693 -13.08 3.35 -37.95
N TYR A 694 -12.97 2.20 -38.62
CA TYR A 694 -12.84 0.87 -38.01
C TYR A 694 -11.63 0.10 -38.59
N PRO A 695 -10.40 0.34 -38.09
CA PRO A 695 -9.21 -0.34 -38.59
C PRO A 695 -9.18 -1.83 -38.18
N VAL A 696 -8.52 -2.68 -38.96
CA VAL A 696 -8.42 -4.14 -38.78
C VAL A 696 -6.97 -4.60 -38.53
N ASN A 697 -6.21 -3.80 -37.80
CA ASN A 697 -4.79 -4.05 -37.54
C ASN A 697 -4.61 -5.16 -36.49
N ALA A 698 -3.75 -6.13 -36.79
CA ALA A 698 -3.28 -7.10 -35.80
C ALA A 698 -2.24 -6.50 -34.85
N ASN A 699 -2.02 -7.14 -33.70
CA ASN A 699 -1.02 -6.79 -32.68
C ASN A 699 -1.18 -5.36 -32.09
N THR A 700 -2.40 -4.81 -32.08
CA THR A 700 -2.68 -3.46 -31.55
C THR A 700 -4.16 -3.22 -31.24
N TYR A 701 -4.45 -2.17 -30.46
CA TYR A 701 -5.80 -1.69 -30.21
C TYR A 701 -6.35 -0.84 -31.36
N ASN A 702 -7.31 -1.41 -32.09
CA ASN A 702 -8.07 -0.70 -33.10
C ASN A 702 -9.02 0.30 -32.41
N THR A 703 -8.62 1.57 -32.44
CA THR A 703 -9.24 2.65 -31.66
C THR A 703 -10.29 3.39 -32.50
N VAL A 704 -11.45 3.65 -31.91
CA VAL A 704 -12.59 4.32 -32.54
C VAL A 704 -13.10 5.43 -31.62
N THR A 705 -13.19 6.66 -32.14
CA THR A 705 -13.94 7.77 -31.52
C THR A 705 -15.26 7.98 -32.25
N PHE A 706 -16.28 8.39 -31.49
CA PHE A 706 -17.64 8.61 -31.97
C PHE A 706 -18.34 9.70 -31.15
N THR A 707 -19.41 10.28 -31.69
CA THR A 707 -20.26 11.23 -30.97
C THR A 707 -20.87 10.53 -29.74
N ALA A 708 -20.80 11.20 -28.59
CA ALA A 708 -21.12 10.57 -27.30
C ALA A 708 -22.54 9.99 -27.25
N VAL A 709 -22.66 8.72 -26.87
CA VAL A 709 -23.92 8.02 -26.61
C VAL A 709 -24.04 7.66 -25.14
N SER A 710 -25.26 7.62 -24.61
CA SER A 710 -25.56 7.01 -23.30
C SER A 710 -26.37 5.74 -23.54
N THR A 711 -25.88 4.59 -23.07
CA THR A 711 -26.48 3.29 -23.37
C THR A 711 -26.25 2.27 -22.25
N THR A 712 -27.14 1.29 -22.14
CA THR A 712 -26.91 0.11 -21.30
C THR A 712 -26.15 -1.01 -22.02
N ARG A 713 -25.96 -0.93 -23.36
CA ARG A 713 -25.23 -1.97 -24.12
C ARG A 713 -24.45 -1.43 -25.30
N LEU A 714 -23.23 -1.93 -25.47
CA LEU A 714 -22.37 -1.68 -26.63
C LEU A 714 -21.88 -3.02 -27.16
N ARG A 715 -22.05 -3.26 -28.47
CA ARG A 715 -21.55 -4.48 -29.12
C ARG A 715 -20.62 -4.19 -30.29
N VAL A 716 -19.57 -5.00 -30.38
CA VAL A 716 -18.68 -5.13 -31.52
C VAL A 716 -19.31 -6.14 -32.47
N VAL A 717 -19.73 -5.69 -33.65
CA VAL A 717 -20.24 -6.56 -34.72
C VAL A 717 -19.13 -6.75 -35.74
N MET A 718 -18.77 -7.99 -36.05
CA MET A 718 -17.67 -8.34 -36.95
C MET A 718 -18.16 -9.22 -38.09
N GLN A 719 -17.59 -9.00 -39.28
CA GLN A 719 -17.82 -9.82 -40.47
C GLN A 719 -16.55 -10.64 -40.76
N ALA A 720 -16.71 -11.96 -40.82
CA ALA A 720 -15.66 -12.91 -41.20
C ALA A 720 -15.00 -12.58 -42.53
N SER A 721 -13.69 -12.84 -42.61
CA SER A 721 -12.92 -12.81 -43.86
C SER A 721 -13.00 -14.19 -44.52
N GLY A 722 -13.74 -14.28 -45.62
CA GLY A 722 -14.01 -15.55 -46.31
C GLY A 722 -14.70 -16.56 -45.40
N THR A 723 -14.11 -17.74 -45.25
CA THR A 723 -14.62 -18.85 -44.41
C THR A 723 -13.94 -18.94 -43.04
N ALA A 724 -13.21 -17.91 -42.61
CA ALA A 724 -12.63 -17.87 -41.26
C ALA A 724 -13.69 -17.55 -40.19
N SER A 725 -13.41 -17.94 -38.95
CA SER A 725 -14.08 -17.41 -37.78
C SER A 725 -13.43 -16.11 -37.31
N VAL A 726 -14.07 -15.41 -36.36
CA VAL A 726 -13.61 -14.11 -35.83
C VAL A 726 -13.45 -14.18 -34.31
N GLY A 727 -12.76 -13.20 -33.72
CA GLY A 727 -12.55 -13.16 -32.27
C GLY A 727 -11.88 -11.89 -31.77
N LEU A 728 -11.88 -11.71 -30.45
CA LEU A 728 -11.34 -10.55 -29.73
C LEU A 728 -10.52 -11.00 -28.51
N LEU A 729 -9.52 -10.19 -28.14
CA LEU A 729 -8.69 -10.39 -26.95
C LEU A 729 -8.99 -9.40 -25.82
N GLU A 730 -9.51 -8.20 -26.12
CA GLU A 730 -10.01 -7.22 -25.15
C GLU A 730 -10.80 -6.13 -25.90
N VAL A 731 -11.85 -5.59 -25.26
CA VAL A 731 -12.64 -4.43 -25.68
C VAL A 731 -12.63 -3.39 -24.57
N ARG A 732 -12.17 -2.18 -24.87
CA ARG A 732 -12.14 -1.06 -23.93
C ARG A 732 -13.13 0.02 -24.33
N ALA A 733 -13.80 0.64 -23.37
CA ALA A 733 -14.85 1.65 -23.61
C ALA A 733 -14.75 2.79 -22.58
N TYR A 734 -14.80 4.05 -23.04
CA TYR A 734 -14.43 5.23 -22.24
C TYR A 734 -15.37 6.43 -22.43
N SER A 735 -15.36 7.36 -21.47
CA SER A 735 -15.91 8.72 -21.62
C SER A 735 -14.79 9.78 -21.58
N SER A 736 -14.00 9.82 -22.65
CA SER A 736 -12.84 10.72 -22.91
C SER A 736 -11.71 10.64 -21.87
#